data_AF-A0A3M6V8W1-F1
#
_entry.id   AF-A0A3M6V8W1-F1
#
_cell.length_a   1.000
_cell.length_b   1.000
_cell.length_c   1.000
_cell.angle_alpha   90.00
_cell.angle_beta   90.00
_cell.angle_gamma   90.00
#
_symmetry.space_group_name_H-M   'P 1'
#
loop_
_entity.id
_entity.type
_entity.pdbx_description
1 polymer ?
#
loop_
_entity_poly.entity_id
_entity_poly.type
_entity_poly.pdbx_seq_one_letter_code
_entity_poly.pdbx_strand_id
1 'polypeptide(L)'
;MAEVTQRLAACADDVAVATELRAALRDLASIEDHKAALDDVVAFVTASENRWITVTQTFISDFRENALEDEIKLKLLDALLVWIVQEKVQKNHKILGTLLQFFQLAIRRLGGAGDMRRWLKWGDHVLDLVYQTAALLKNQESFEAEDEAPEDFEGLRCYVVKIATLLMQLRNKIEGDDDVKPDLKTMTFIWKVVVDPTNLAKLATAFGPTLASVVAEENDANSFSVNEVMVAVMVSVECSAGQLLRVLDGNIAHVSEVGVLKFLKLYWRAFQRLIVAFTDMLECELENCVLVIVNVTATFLYAAQHSQIPESSKTGYDLRALLDQAVEIAVKLARSTQGATSCQTRASIRTLLWHPAAEMVRAVGQRQPSDMTTTDVDSSIQWSHLLILTAFAASESNTDGDTVYTDSNRAIEVSQLFQRYRECALTDLHSRLIEVTELFMDLMLGYFFNFEDIAELQLTLLKQTLYPDWMQRTLCWEIWRELLCFCWDEVLAVQALQMLVDITQWDDSSSDKSFVLASGVIDEVLQLTAFVYTDMPLPLQDVCMDQVTAVIDVISSKGPGHHFNQRVASQLHLLEKLVGVRFLHSYNGLMKDEWAARYLPICFECCGTILDLLSSEEASTTNHGGVLNMIRVLDMCLLVLRGVFDDSEPRQDGIAELSVILVRMSTEALSQLAKHCKQTGGLQVAANGLRPLTNRTNRSLALEKAGSRCIGRAVETSLYVLTKLGPVLKSNKNNQCVQVMKDLLAMIDSAHFLEQDGALSDTPIITARFVDATLFDLQVAGSDTAVVWQLVLALFQKLFATTRHQTTQATLLLSVILDALYKFIAHSNVVEQPGVALRTLLANEFQPFRQSVSMWKLAPDGVAKALETAESSTLQSLKRSQNSQYRAFRDRFPDEPAELYAESDQFGKNVSVTPTKRSADNSEALPQKRHKITHFVSLCREVESLLSSMEDDKIAAKILSGKELEDATTVLHKLLAKTITLCP
;
A
#
# COMPACT_ATOMS: atom_id res chain seq x y z
N MET A 1 63.68 24.95 32.57
CA MET A 1 63.73 24.61 31.13
C MET A 1 65.12 24.37 30.59
N ALA A 2 65.97 25.38 30.36
CA ALA A 2 67.31 25.18 29.77
C ALA A 2 68.14 24.05 30.41
N GLU A 3 68.07 23.90 31.73
CA GLU A 3 68.74 22.82 32.46
C GLU A 3 68.19 21.41 32.15
N VAL A 4 66.87 21.27 31.95
CA VAL A 4 66.22 19.98 31.60
C VAL A 4 66.59 19.59 30.18
N THR A 5 66.47 20.49 29.21
CA THR A 5 66.88 20.22 27.82
C THR A 5 68.40 19.98 27.70
N GLN A 6 69.23 20.62 28.52
CA GLN A 6 70.67 20.38 28.56
C GLN A 6 71.02 19.01 29.18
N ARG A 7 70.29 18.55 30.21
CA ARG A 7 70.44 17.17 30.76
C ARG A 7 70.00 16.12 29.72
N LEU A 8 68.85 16.31 29.08
CA LEU A 8 68.35 15.42 28.02
C LEU A 8 69.31 15.35 26.81
N ALA A 9 69.94 16.46 26.43
CA ALA A 9 70.95 16.50 25.37
C ALA A 9 72.29 15.85 25.75
N ALA A 10 72.54 15.57 27.03
CA ALA A 10 73.74 14.91 27.52
C ALA A 10 73.60 13.38 27.66
N CYS A 11 72.40 12.84 27.43
CA CYS A 11 72.13 11.39 27.44
C CYS A 11 72.85 10.68 26.28
N ALA A 12 73.43 9.50 26.56
CA ALA A 12 74.24 8.75 25.58
C ALA A 12 73.41 7.96 24.55
N ASP A 13 72.17 7.58 24.89
CA ASP A 13 71.24 6.85 24.04
C ASP A 13 69.78 7.23 24.36
N ASP A 14 68.83 6.80 23.51
CA ASP A 14 67.41 7.13 23.66
C ASP A 14 66.74 6.47 24.89
N VAL A 15 67.36 5.43 25.48
CA VAL A 15 66.90 4.82 26.74
C VAL A 15 67.30 5.71 27.92
N ALA A 16 68.54 6.22 27.93
CA ALA A 16 69.01 7.21 28.88
C ALA A 16 68.16 8.48 28.82
N VAL A 17 67.80 8.95 27.62
CA VAL A 17 66.83 10.05 27.42
C VAL A 17 65.50 9.73 28.12
N ALA A 18 64.90 8.55 27.86
CA ALA A 18 63.65 8.16 28.50
C ALA A 18 63.76 8.08 30.04
N THR A 19 64.89 7.64 30.58
CA THR A 19 65.11 7.59 32.04
C THR A 19 65.29 8.96 32.69
N GLU A 20 66.01 9.88 32.05
CA GLU A 20 66.22 11.25 32.54
C GLU A 20 64.93 12.06 32.43
N LEU A 21 64.18 11.91 31.33
CA LEU A 21 62.89 12.56 31.12
C LEU A 21 61.86 12.10 32.16
N ARG A 22 61.91 10.83 32.58
CA ARG A 22 61.12 10.31 33.72
C ARG A 22 61.50 10.98 35.04
N ALA A 23 62.79 11.18 35.32
CA ALA A 23 63.25 11.86 36.52
C ALA A 23 62.84 13.35 36.53
N ALA A 24 62.91 14.01 35.37
CA ALA A 24 62.56 15.41 35.17
C ALA A 24 61.05 15.71 35.21
N LEU A 25 60.16 14.71 35.24
CA LEU A 25 58.70 14.94 35.33
C LEU A 25 58.28 15.77 36.55
N ARG A 26 58.97 15.61 37.69
CA ARG A 26 58.74 16.44 38.89
C ARG A 26 59.17 17.89 38.70
N ASP A 27 60.31 18.10 38.04
CA ASP A 27 60.82 19.44 37.77
C ASP A 27 59.90 20.17 36.79
N LEU A 28 59.42 19.47 35.74
CA LEU A 28 58.40 19.96 34.80
C LEU A 28 57.05 20.28 35.48
N ALA A 29 56.72 19.58 36.58
CA ALA A 29 55.54 19.85 37.41
C ALA A 29 55.63 21.12 38.28
N SER A 30 56.80 21.76 38.33
CA SER A 30 57.04 22.95 39.16
C SER A 30 57.16 24.27 38.39
N ILE A 31 57.10 24.23 37.05
CA ILE A 31 57.33 25.37 36.15
C ILE A 31 56.01 26.09 35.85
N GLU A 32 55.91 27.39 36.14
CA GLU A 32 54.66 28.17 35.97
C GLU A 32 54.07 28.15 34.54
N ASP A 33 54.92 28.10 33.49
CA ASP A 33 54.49 27.89 32.10
C ASP A 33 54.71 26.44 31.66
N HIS A 34 53.90 25.53 32.20
CA HIS A 34 53.95 24.11 31.87
C HIS A 34 53.79 23.83 30.37
N LYS A 35 53.12 24.69 29.61
CA LYS A 35 52.80 24.40 28.20
C LYS A 35 54.02 24.62 27.31
N ALA A 36 54.67 25.79 27.41
CA ALA A 36 55.92 26.02 26.68
C ALA A 36 57.00 24.98 27.07
N ALA A 37 57.03 24.60 28.36
CA ALA A 37 57.90 23.55 28.86
C ALA A 37 57.66 22.18 28.21
N LEU A 38 56.39 21.82 27.99
CA LEU A 38 55.98 20.60 27.31
C LEU A 38 56.31 20.64 25.82
N ASP A 39 56.02 21.76 25.14
CA ASP A 39 56.25 21.93 23.70
C ASP A 39 57.76 21.82 23.34
N ASP A 40 58.65 22.41 24.16
CA ASP A 40 60.12 22.26 24.06
C ASP A 40 60.59 20.80 24.20
N VAL A 41 60.01 20.06 25.15
CA VAL A 41 60.36 18.64 25.41
C VAL A 41 59.83 17.74 24.31
N VAL A 42 58.63 18.01 23.79
CA VAL A 42 58.07 17.31 22.63
C VAL A 42 58.99 17.49 21.43
N ALA A 43 59.38 18.73 21.09
CA ALA A 43 60.30 19.02 19.99
C ALA A 43 61.66 18.31 20.11
N PHE A 44 62.17 18.10 21.33
CA PHE A 44 63.39 17.33 21.57
C PHE A 44 63.21 15.81 21.39
N VAL A 45 62.07 15.27 21.84
CA VAL A 45 61.73 13.84 21.73
C VAL A 45 61.40 13.46 20.28
N THR A 46 60.72 14.32 19.55
CA THR A 46 60.29 14.08 18.15
C THR A 46 61.39 14.28 17.11
N ALA A 47 62.53 14.85 17.49
CA ALA A 47 63.70 15.02 16.62
C ALA A 47 64.33 13.69 16.10
N SER A 48 63.84 12.54 16.55
CA SER A 48 64.23 11.20 16.07
C SER A 48 63.06 10.23 16.24
N GLU A 49 62.72 9.47 15.19
CA GLU A 49 61.67 8.44 15.26
C GLU A 49 61.97 7.39 16.35
N ASN A 50 63.21 6.91 16.44
CA ASN A 50 63.62 5.93 17.46
C ASN A 50 63.48 6.52 18.87
N ARG A 51 63.80 7.80 19.05
CA ARG A 51 63.63 8.50 20.33
C ARG A 51 62.15 8.62 20.70
N TRP A 52 61.30 9.03 19.75
CA TRP A 52 59.85 9.07 19.94
C TRP A 52 59.31 7.70 20.33
N ILE A 53 59.71 6.63 19.62
CA ILE A 53 59.33 5.24 19.93
C ILE A 53 59.75 4.87 21.36
N THR A 54 61.05 4.97 21.68
CA THR A 54 61.60 4.51 22.97
C THR A 54 61.04 5.29 24.15
N VAL A 55 60.95 6.63 24.05
CA VAL A 55 60.35 7.46 25.11
C VAL A 55 58.86 7.14 25.28
N THR A 56 58.11 7.06 24.19
CA THR A 56 56.66 6.79 24.24
C THR A 56 56.34 5.42 24.83
N GLN A 57 57.00 4.35 24.36
CA GLN A 57 56.80 2.99 24.88
C GLN A 57 57.12 2.91 26.38
N THR A 58 58.24 3.48 26.80
CA THR A 58 58.66 3.55 28.21
C THR A 58 57.64 4.30 29.07
N PHE A 59 57.07 5.38 28.53
CA PHE A 59 56.08 6.17 29.26
C PHE A 59 54.73 5.43 29.37
N ILE A 60 54.29 4.73 28.32
CA ILE A 60 53.09 3.90 28.37
C ILE A 60 53.27 2.71 29.35
N SER A 61 54.40 2.00 29.32
CA SER A 61 54.66 0.85 30.20
C SER A 61 54.70 1.23 31.68
N ASP A 62 55.20 2.43 31.99
CA ASP A 62 55.37 2.92 33.36
C ASP A 62 54.10 3.59 33.93
N PHE A 63 52.98 3.58 33.21
CA PHE A 63 51.76 4.26 33.67
C PHE A 63 51.11 3.50 34.84
N ARG A 64 51.12 4.11 36.04
CA ARG A 64 50.47 3.61 37.25
C ARG A 64 49.47 4.65 37.77
N GLU A 65 48.66 4.28 38.74
CA GLU A 65 47.32 4.87 38.89
C GLU A 65 47.19 6.01 39.92
N ASN A 66 48.28 6.50 40.52
CA ASN A 66 48.20 7.38 41.71
C ASN A 66 49.43 8.32 41.93
N ALA A 67 49.71 9.26 41.02
CA ALA A 67 50.56 10.41 41.32
C ALA A 67 50.18 11.68 40.54
N LEU A 68 50.54 12.86 41.09
CA LEU A 68 50.42 14.15 40.41
C LEU A 68 51.34 14.24 39.16
N GLU A 69 52.39 13.42 39.15
CA GLU A 69 53.31 13.17 38.04
C GLU A 69 52.59 12.58 36.80
N ASP A 70 51.52 11.81 37.00
CA ASP A 70 50.81 11.12 35.91
C ASP A 70 50.03 12.08 35.01
N GLU A 71 49.55 13.24 35.50
CA GLU A 71 48.79 14.20 34.66
C GLU A 71 49.70 14.95 33.67
N ILE A 72 50.94 15.24 34.04
CA ILE A 72 51.93 15.86 33.13
C ILE A 72 52.46 14.82 32.15
N LYS A 73 52.65 13.59 32.63
CA LYS A 73 52.95 12.43 31.78
C LYS A 73 51.85 12.19 30.73
N LEU A 74 50.57 12.33 31.10
CA LEU A 74 49.44 12.28 30.18
C LEU A 74 49.42 13.45 29.20
N LYS A 75 49.73 14.69 29.62
CA LYS A 75 49.86 15.84 28.72
C LYS A 75 51.03 15.71 27.73
N LEU A 76 52.12 15.08 28.14
CA LEU A 76 53.23 14.76 27.24
C LEU A 76 52.81 13.72 26.20
N LEU A 77 52.13 12.66 26.63
CA LEU A 77 51.58 11.63 25.73
C LEU A 77 50.47 12.19 24.82
N ASP A 78 49.62 13.10 25.30
CA ASP A 78 48.64 13.87 24.49
C ASP A 78 49.36 14.58 23.33
N ALA A 79 50.46 15.29 23.61
CA ALA A 79 51.20 16.06 22.63
C ALA A 79 52.02 15.19 21.66
N LEU A 80 52.66 14.11 22.15
CA LEU A 80 53.38 13.14 21.33
C LEU A 80 52.46 12.39 20.36
N LEU A 81 51.21 12.13 20.76
CA LEU A 81 50.18 11.54 19.89
C LEU A 81 49.63 12.55 18.87
N VAL A 82 49.45 13.82 19.24
CA VAL A 82 49.06 14.88 18.29
C VAL A 82 50.14 15.09 17.23
N TRP A 83 51.42 15.05 17.61
CA TRP A 83 52.53 15.21 16.67
C TRP A 83 52.55 14.12 15.58
N ILE A 84 52.50 12.83 15.95
CA ILE A 84 52.55 11.73 14.97
C ILE A 84 51.32 11.70 14.03
N VAL A 85 50.19 12.30 14.44
CA VAL A 85 48.99 12.47 13.59
C VAL A 85 49.13 13.60 12.58
N GLN A 86 49.96 14.61 12.86
CA GLN A 86 50.19 15.75 11.98
C GLN A 86 51.33 15.52 10.98
N GLU A 87 52.27 14.63 11.29
CA GLU A 87 53.50 14.49 10.51
C GLU A 87 53.42 13.41 9.41
N LYS A 88 54.02 13.69 8.25
CA LYS A 88 53.99 12.84 7.04
C LYS A 88 55.10 11.77 7.04
N VAL A 89 55.36 11.16 8.18
CA VAL A 89 56.39 10.12 8.34
C VAL A 89 55.97 8.83 7.62
N GLN A 90 56.93 8.07 7.08
CA GLN A 90 56.70 6.72 6.56
C GLN A 90 56.40 5.78 7.74
N LYS A 91 55.18 5.24 7.81
CA LYS A 91 54.65 4.57 9.01
C LYS A 91 55.13 3.12 9.13
N ASN A 92 56.41 2.97 9.45
CA ASN A 92 57.08 1.68 9.66
C ASN A 92 56.44 0.86 10.79
N HIS A 93 56.60 -0.47 10.77
CA HIS A 93 55.97 -1.40 11.72
C HIS A 93 56.17 -1.04 13.21
N LYS A 94 57.31 -0.45 13.59
CA LYS A 94 57.59 0.00 14.97
C LYS A 94 56.71 1.16 15.44
N ILE A 95 56.33 2.06 14.53
CA ILE A 95 55.42 3.18 14.81
C ILE A 95 54.00 2.63 15.02
N LEU A 96 53.54 1.74 14.13
CA LEU A 96 52.25 1.03 14.27
C LEU A 96 52.17 0.24 15.59
N GLY A 97 53.24 -0.47 15.97
CA GLY A 97 53.32 -1.16 17.26
C GLY A 97 53.21 -0.23 18.48
N THR A 98 53.78 0.96 18.42
CA THR A 98 53.69 1.97 19.50
C THR A 98 52.29 2.59 19.58
N LEU A 99 51.64 2.81 18.43
CA LEU A 99 50.25 3.27 18.34
C LEU A 99 49.26 2.21 18.84
N LEU A 100 49.56 0.92 18.66
CA LEU A 100 48.77 -0.16 19.26
C LEU A 100 48.79 -0.07 20.79
N GLN A 101 49.92 0.29 21.40
CA GLN A 101 50.02 0.47 22.86
C GLN A 101 49.21 1.67 23.35
N PHE A 102 49.21 2.79 22.61
CA PHE A 102 48.29 3.92 22.86
C PHE A 102 46.84 3.47 22.83
N PHE A 103 46.45 2.69 21.81
CA PHE A 103 45.09 2.18 21.65
C PHE A 103 44.71 1.22 22.78
N GLN A 104 45.56 0.26 23.12
CA GLN A 104 45.37 -0.68 24.24
C GLN A 104 45.18 0.06 25.58
N LEU A 105 45.96 1.11 25.84
CA LEU A 105 45.82 1.92 27.05
C LEU A 105 44.48 2.68 27.06
N ALA A 106 44.09 3.30 25.93
CA ALA A 106 42.81 3.98 25.79
C ALA A 106 41.61 3.02 25.98
N ILE A 107 41.62 1.87 25.29
CA ILE A 107 40.60 0.81 25.40
C ILE A 107 40.47 0.31 26.85
N ARG A 108 41.58 -0.01 27.51
CA ARG A 108 41.58 -0.46 28.91
C ARG A 108 40.97 0.58 29.86
N ARG A 109 41.16 1.87 29.57
CA ARG A 109 40.68 3.01 30.36
C ARG A 109 39.22 3.40 30.07
N LEU A 110 38.74 3.22 28.83
CA LEU A 110 37.34 3.46 28.47
C LEU A 110 36.38 2.49 29.18
N GLY A 111 36.82 1.26 29.45
CA GLY A 111 36.11 0.32 30.32
C GLY A 111 36.42 0.49 31.82
N GLY A 112 36.56 1.71 32.33
CA GLY A 112 36.87 1.99 33.74
C GLY A 112 36.54 3.43 34.14
N ALA A 113 36.69 3.75 35.44
CA ALA A 113 36.43 5.10 35.93
C ALA A 113 37.57 6.07 35.57
N GLY A 114 37.26 7.16 34.87
CA GLY A 114 38.24 8.19 34.48
C GLY A 114 37.69 9.21 33.47
N ASP A 115 38.55 10.10 32.97
CA ASP A 115 38.18 11.08 31.94
C ASP A 115 37.99 10.43 30.55
N MET A 116 36.77 9.95 30.28
CA MET A 116 36.41 9.37 28.99
C MET A 116 36.76 10.27 27.80
N ARG A 117 36.75 11.61 27.91
CA ARG A 117 36.98 12.48 26.75
C ARG A 117 38.41 12.38 26.23
N ARG A 118 39.41 12.31 27.13
CA ARG A 118 40.82 12.15 26.76
C ARG A 118 41.04 10.80 26.06
N TRP A 119 40.51 9.72 26.62
CA TRP A 119 40.69 8.37 26.06
C TRP A 119 39.98 8.15 24.72
N LEU A 120 38.77 8.71 24.56
CA LEU A 120 38.08 8.74 23.26
C LEU A 120 38.94 9.46 22.21
N LYS A 121 39.48 10.64 22.55
CA LYS A 121 40.34 11.42 21.66
C LYS A 121 41.62 10.66 21.27
N TRP A 122 42.21 9.89 22.18
CA TRP A 122 43.36 9.03 21.86
C TRP A 122 42.99 7.91 20.90
N GLY A 123 41.86 7.25 21.12
CA GLY A 123 41.33 6.24 20.21
C GLY A 123 41.07 6.79 18.81
N ASP A 124 40.39 7.94 18.71
CA ASP A 124 40.10 8.64 17.46
C ASP A 124 41.40 8.98 16.70
N HIS A 125 42.38 9.61 17.38
CA HIS A 125 43.68 9.95 16.80
C HIS A 125 44.47 8.75 16.25
N VAL A 126 44.48 7.62 16.97
CA VAL A 126 45.16 6.39 16.49
C VAL A 126 44.45 5.84 15.25
N LEU A 127 43.11 5.81 15.28
CA LEU A 127 42.30 5.28 14.18
C LEU A 127 42.37 6.17 12.93
N ASP A 128 42.38 7.49 13.06
CA ASP A 128 42.66 8.44 11.96
C ASP A 128 43.96 8.07 11.24
N LEU A 129 45.00 7.75 12.01
CA LEU A 129 46.29 7.38 11.46
C LEU A 129 46.24 6.09 10.63
N VAL A 130 45.41 5.11 11.02
CA VAL A 130 45.17 3.85 10.27
C VAL A 130 44.66 4.16 8.86
N TYR A 131 43.60 4.98 8.74
CA TYR A 131 42.99 5.27 7.43
C TYR A 131 43.87 6.15 6.55
N GLN A 132 44.62 7.10 7.12
CA GLN A 132 45.64 7.83 6.37
C GLN A 132 46.69 6.88 5.75
N THR A 133 47.05 5.82 6.47
CA THR A 133 48.00 4.80 5.97
C THR A 133 47.36 3.95 4.87
N ALA A 134 46.07 3.59 5.03
CA ALA A 134 45.27 2.89 4.02
C ALA A 134 45.19 3.66 2.69
N ALA A 135 44.95 4.97 2.77
CA ALA A 135 44.83 5.84 1.60
C ALA A 135 46.16 5.99 0.84
N LEU A 136 47.30 5.92 1.54
CA LEU A 136 48.62 5.91 0.91
C LEU A 136 48.87 4.59 0.18
N LEU A 137 48.52 3.45 0.79
CA LEU A 137 48.72 2.12 0.21
C LEU A 137 47.82 1.85 -1.00
N LYS A 138 46.54 2.23 -0.97
CA LYS A 138 45.65 2.13 -2.15
C LYS A 138 46.15 2.91 -3.37
N ASN A 139 46.94 3.96 -3.15
CA ASN A 139 47.59 4.69 -4.25
C ASN A 139 48.86 3.98 -4.75
N GLN A 140 49.55 3.20 -3.92
CA GLN A 140 50.73 2.41 -4.30
C GLN A 140 50.35 1.07 -4.98
N GLU A 141 49.26 0.41 -4.55
CA GLU A 141 48.71 -0.79 -5.20
C GLU A 141 48.35 -0.57 -6.68
N SER A 142 48.22 0.69 -7.13
CA SER A 142 48.00 1.03 -8.54
C SER A 142 49.25 0.94 -9.44
N PHE A 143 50.43 0.67 -8.87
CA PHE A 143 51.72 0.68 -9.60
C PHE A 143 52.47 -0.65 -9.65
N GLU A 144 52.21 -1.61 -8.75
CA GLU A 144 52.99 -2.85 -8.65
C GLU A 144 52.07 -4.08 -8.66
N ALA A 145 51.94 -4.68 -9.84
CA ALA A 145 51.21 -5.93 -10.07
C ALA A 145 52.13 -6.97 -10.71
N GLU A 146 53.16 -7.41 -9.99
CA GLU A 146 53.89 -8.67 -10.21
C GLU A 146 54.81 -8.98 -8.99
N ASP A 147 54.60 -10.17 -8.42
CA ASP A 147 55.39 -10.92 -7.41
C ASP A 147 55.83 -10.28 -6.06
N GLU A 148 55.63 -11.09 -5.00
CA GLU A 148 56.00 -10.91 -3.58
C GLU A 148 55.52 -9.61 -2.88
N ALA A 149 54.43 -9.73 -2.11
CA ALA A 149 53.95 -8.65 -1.25
C ALA A 149 55.02 -8.28 -0.18
N PRO A 150 55.39 -7.00 -0.03
CA PRO A 150 56.44 -6.59 0.90
C PRO A 150 56.04 -6.82 2.37
N GLU A 151 57.01 -7.14 3.23
CA GLU A 151 56.82 -7.46 4.67
C GLU A 151 56.02 -6.37 5.43
N ASP A 152 56.12 -5.10 5.00
CA ASP A 152 55.37 -3.98 5.58
C ASP A 152 53.84 -4.12 5.44
N PHE A 153 53.36 -4.80 4.39
CA PHE A 153 51.93 -4.97 4.14
C PHE A 153 51.29 -5.96 5.12
N GLU A 154 51.97 -7.08 5.40
CA GLU A 154 51.53 -8.07 6.39
C GLU A 154 51.55 -7.50 7.81
N GLY A 155 52.56 -6.66 8.11
CA GLY A 155 52.62 -5.88 9.34
C GLY A 155 51.41 -4.96 9.56
N LEU A 156 50.88 -4.35 8.50
CA LEU A 156 49.65 -3.55 8.57
C LEU A 156 48.40 -4.42 8.74
N ARG A 157 48.28 -5.53 8.00
CA ARG A 157 47.14 -6.47 8.13
C ARG A 157 46.97 -6.92 9.59
N CYS A 158 48.07 -7.35 10.21
CA CYS A 158 48.11 -7.75 11.62
C CYS A 158 47.68 -6.62 12.58
N TYR A 159 48.05 -5.37 12.28
CA TYR A 159 47.71 -4.20 13.09
C TYR A 159 46.22 -3.84 13.00
N VAL A 160 45.63 -3.85 11.80
CA VAL A 160 44.19 -3.59 11.58
C VAL A 160 43.33 -4.63 12.30
N VAL A 161 43.69 -5.91 12.22
CA VAL A 161 43.00 -7.00 12.92
C VAL A 161 43.09 -6.81 14.44
N LYS A 162 44.28 -6.53 14.99
CA LYS A 162 44.44 -6.29 16.45
C LYS A 162 43.62 -5.11 16.95
N ILE A 163 43.47 -4.04 16.17
CA ILE A 163 42.58 -2.92 16.50
C ILE A 163 41.11 -3.36 16.53
N ALA A 164 40.67 -4.15 15.56
CA ALA A 164 39.30 -4.65 15.51
C ALA A 164 38.99 -5.60 16.68
N THR A 165 39.91 -6.50 17.04
CA THR A 165 39.82 -7.34 18.25
C THR A 165 39.72 -6.49 19.53
N LEU A 166 40.52 -5.43 19.67
CA LEU A 166 40.48 -4.56 20.85
C LEU A 166 39.17 -3.77 20.97
N LEU A 167 38.57 -3.34 19.86
CA LEU A 167 37.24 -2.72 19.84
C LEU A 167 36.15 -3.71 20.26
N MET A 168 36.23 -4.97 19.83
CA MET A 168 35.31 -6.04 20.25
C MET A 168 35.47 -6.41 21.72
N GLN A 169 36.71 -6.45 22.23
CA GLN A 169 36.97 -6.63 23.67
C GLN A 169 36.40 -5.46 24.50
N LEU A 170 36.46 -4.22 24.01
CA LEU A 170 35.80 -3.08 24.67
C LEU A 170 34.29 -3.25 24.71
N ARG A 171 33.65 -3.63 23.59
CA ARG A 171 32.21 -3.89 23.53
C ARG A 171 31.80 -4.95 24.54
N ASN A 172 32.47 -6.11 24.53
CA ASN A 172 32.13 -7.23 25.42
C ASN A 172 32.33 -6.87 26.89
N LYS A 173 33.28 -5.99 27.21
CA LYS A 173 33.48 -5.47 28.57
C LYS A 173 32.38 -4.49 29.02
N ILE A 174 31.77 -3.74 28.11
CA ILE A 174 30.75 -2.73 28.44
C ILE A 174 29.33 -3.33 28.41
N GLU A 175 29.03 -4.24 27.47
CA GLU A 175 27.70 -4.90 27.41
C GLU A 175 27.60 -6.14 28.29
N GLY A 176 28.72 -6.68 28.79
CA GLY A 176 28.75 -7.84 29.70
C GLY A 176 28.66 -7.50 31.19
N ASP A 177 28.38 -6.25 31.55
CA ASP A 177 28.23 -5.77 32.94
C ASP A 177 26.77 -5.33 33.15
N ASP A 178 25.91 -6.29 33.53
CA ASP A 178 24.43 -6.14 33.58
C ASP A 178 23.96 -4.95 34.45
N ASP A 179 24.77 -4.50 35.41
CA ASP A 179 24.46 -3.38 36.32
C ASP A 179 24.74 -1.99 35.70
N VAL A 180 25.43 -1.90 34.55
CA VAL A 180 25.90 -0.63 33.97
C VAL A 180 25.24 -0.33 32.62
N LYS A 181 24.40 0.71 32.57
CA LYS A 181 23.86 1.21 31.28
C LYS A 181 25.00 1.77 30.41
N PRO A 182 25.17 1.32 29.15
CA PRO A 182 26.25 1.76 28.27
C PRO A 182 26.13 3.24 27.91
N ASP A 183 27.23 3.99 27.96
CA ASP A 183 27.25 5.37 27.45
C ASP A 183 27.19 5.39 25.92
N LEU A 184 26.28 6.20 25.39
CA LEU A 184 26.10 6.38 23.95
C LEU A 184 27.39 6.87 23.27
N LYS A 185 28.26 7.65 23.93
CA LYS A 185 29.51 8.10 23.31
C LYS A 185 30.52 6.97 23.16
N THR A 186 30.65 6.09 24.16
CA THR A 186 31.55 4.94 24.09
C THR A 186 31.04 3.88 23.11
N MET A 187 29.72 3.63 23.07
CA MET A 187 29.13 2.79 22.02
C MET A 187 29.25 3.43 20.64
N THR A 188 29.09 4.74 20.54
CA THR A 188 29.42 5.47 19.31
C THR A 188 30.89 5.24 18.98
N PHE A 189 31.84 5.34 19.90
CA PHE A 189 33.27 5.05 19.64
C PHE A 189 33.61 3.58 19.32
N ILE A 190 32.71 2.63 19.55
CA ILE A 190 32.83 1.27 18.99
C ILE A 190 32.27 1.21 17.56
N TRP A 191 31.07 1.75 17.33
CA TRP A 191 30.26 1.48 16.13
C TRP A 191 30.10 2.65 15.11
N LYS A 192 30.55 3.89 15.37
CA LYS A 192 30.23 5.16 14.65
C LYS A 192 30.26 5.08 13.12
N VAL A 193 29.37 5.88 12.52
CA VAL A 193 29.13 5.92 11.08
C VAL A 193 29.33 7.32 10.46
N VAL A 194 29.35 8.38 11.29
CA VAL A 194 29.32 9.81 10.87
C VAL A 194 30.69 10.32 10.42
N VAL A 195 30.68 11.46 9.71
CA VAL A 195 31.79 12.13 8.99
C VAL A 195 32.91 12.61 9.94
N ASP A 196 33.72 11.63 10.33
CA ASP A 196 35.01 11.68 11.04
C ASP A 196 34.93 11.78 12.59
N PRO A 197 35.82 11.11 13.34
CA PRO A 197 36.52 9.82 13.11
C PRO A 197 36.05 8.75 14.14
N THR A 198 36.46 7.47 14.17
CA THR A 198 36.69 6.44 13.13
C THR A 198 36.50 5.06 13.81
N ASN A 199 35.94 4.03 13.15
CA ASN A 199 35.19 2.96 13.88
C ASN A 199 35.12 1.57 13.20
N LEU A 200 34.70 0.53 13.94
CA LEU A 200 34.61 -0.87 13.49
C LEU A 200 33.84 -1.04 12.16
N ALA A 201 32.68 -0.38 12.04
CA ALA A 201 31.87 -0.40 10.83
C ALA A 201 32.54 0.27 9.62
N LYS A 202 33.37 1.32 9.83
CA LYS A 202 34.23 1.89 8.76
C LYS A 202 35.42 0.97 8.46
N LEU A 203 35.95 0.22 9.44
CA LEU A 203 37.09 -0.69 9.24
C LEU A 203 36.68 -1.84 8.31
N ALA A 204 35.49 -2.40 8.52
CA ALA A 204 34.90 -3.37 7.61
C ALA A 204 34.72 -2.81 6.18
N THR A 205 34.19 -1.60 6.03
CA THR A 205 34.03 -0.98 4.68
C THR A 205 35.38 -0.72 3.97
N ALA A 206 36.45 -0.39 4.71
CA ALA A 206 37.75 -0.06 4.13
C ALA A 206 38.67 -1.27 3.93
N PHE A 207 38.58 -2.27 4.81
CA PHE A 207 39.50 -3.41 4.95
C PHE A 207 38.78 -4.77 5.02
N GLY A 208 37.52 -4.87 4.61
CA GLY A 208 36.70 -6.10 4.70
C GLY A 208 37.42 -7.38 4.26
N PRO A 209 38.01 -7.42 3.04
CA PRO A 209 38.80 -8.57 2.59
C PRO A 209 40.01 -8.90 3.48
N THR A 210 40.68 -7.88 4.02
CA THR A 210 41.81 -8.07 4.95
C THR A 210 41.35 -8.67 6.27
N LEU A 211 40.28 -8.12 6.86
CA LEU A 211 39.70 -8.58 8.13
C LEU A 211 39.18 -10.01 8.04
N ALA A 212 38.66 -10.43 6.88
CA ALA A 212 38.16 -11.77 6.66
C ALA A 212 39.23 -12.77 6.17
N SER A 213 40.33 -12.31 5.56
CA SER A 213 41.44 -13.19 5.13
C SER A 213 42.18 -13.88 6.28
N VAL A 214 41.98 -13.42 7.52
CA VAL A 214 42.59 -14.00 8.73
C VAL A 214 41.64 -15.03 9.36
N VAL A 215 41.31 -16.07 8.59
CA VAL A 215 40.62 -17.26 9.12
C VAL A 215 41.63 -18.10 9.89
N ALA A 216 41.32 -18.35 11.15
CA ALA A 216 42.19 -18.89 12.20
C ALA A 216 43.18 -20.00 11.78
N GLU A 217 44.46 -19.81 12.14
CA GLU A 217 45.23 -20.92 12.70
C GLU A 217 44.67 -21.20 14.11
N GLU A 218 44.16 -22.42 14.35
CA GLU A 218 43.18 -22.78 15.39
C GLU A 218 43.64 -22.67 16.88
N ASN A 219 44.71 -21.95 17.23
CA ASN A 219 45.27 -21.97 18.59
C ASN A 219 45.47 -20.62 19.30
N ASP A 220 45.17 -19.48 18.67
CA ASP A 220 45.37 -18.17 19.31
C ASP A 220 44.06 -17.58 19.88
N ALA A 221 43.97 -17.49 21.21
CA ALA A 221 42.81 -16.95 21.95
C ALA A 221 42.54 -15.43 21.77
N ASN A 222 43.12 -14.83 20.71
CA ASN A 222 42.95 -13.44 20.29
C ASN A 222 42.57 -13.31 18.80
N SER A 223 42.23 -14.42 18.12
CA SER A 223 41.76 -14.41 16.73
C SER A 223 40.50 -13.56 16.56
N PHE A 224 40.40 -12.85 15.43
CA PHE A 224 39.26 -12.02 15.08
C PHE A 224 38.26 -12.82 14.24
N SER A 225 37.01 -12.93 14.67
CA SER A 225 35.95 -13.63 13.94
C SER A 225 34.93 -12.66 13.37
N VAL A 226 34.74 -12.71 12.05
CA VAL A 226 33.69 -11.93 11.35
C VAL A 226 32.29 -12.32 11.84
N ASN A 227 32.07 -13.61 12.11
CA ASN A 227 30.80 -14.11 12.67
C ASN A 227 30.55 -13.54 14.07
N GLU A 228 31.56 -13.47 14.95
CA GLU A 228 31.40 -12.87 16.29
C GLU A 228 31.05 -11.38 16.21
N VAL A 229 31.63 -10.64 15.28
CA VAL A 229 31.30 -9.23 15.02
C VAL A 229 29.85 -9.08 14.56
N MET A 230 29.41 -9.92 13.63
CA MET A 230 28.03 -9.91 13.14
C MET A 230 27.04 -10.28 14.24
N VAL A 231 27.29 -11.35 15.01
CA VAL A 231 26.46 -11.75 16.15
C VAL A 231 26.38 -10.62 17.19
N ALA A 232 27.51 -9.99 17.53
CA ALA A 232 27.52 -8.90 18.51
C ALA A 232 26.66 -7.70 18.08
N VAL A 233 26.74 -7.26 16.81
CA VAL A 233 25.92 -6.15 16.33
C VAL A 233 24.44 -6.57 16.17
N MET A 234 24.16 -7.81 15.72
CA MET A 234 22.80 -8.33 15.62
C MET A 234 22.11 -8.33 16.99
N VAL A 235 22.76 -8.82 18.03
CA VAL A 235 22.24 -8.80 19.41
C VAL A 235 22.00 -7.36 19.88
N SER A 236 22.95 -6.43 19.70
CA SER A 236 22.76 -5.02 20.10
C SER A 236 21.60 -4.34 19.35
N VAL A 237 21.38 -4.70 18.07
CA VAL A 237 20.23 -4.25 17.27
C VAL A 237 18.91 -4.85 17.78
N GLU A 238 18.80 -6.18 17.90
CA GLU A 238 17.58 -6.86 18.34
C GLU A 238 17.19 -6.48 19.78
N CYS A 239 18.15 -6.35 20.69
CA CYS A 239 17.88 -5.82 22.03
C CYS A 239 17.35 -4.38 22.00
N SER A 240 17.84 -3.52 21.11
CA SER A 240 17.36 -2.15 20.96
C SER A 240 15.96 -2.08 20.33
N ALA A 241 15.68 -2.96 19.36
CA ALA A 241 14.36 -3.11 18.76
C ALA A 241 13.32 -3.65 19.77
N GLY A 242 13.66 -4.70 20.51
CA GLY A 242 12.81 -5.24 21.58
C GLY A 242 12.59 -4.27 22.75
N GLN A 243 13.55 -3.39 23.05
CA GLN A 243 13.35 -2.27 23.98
C GLN A 243 12.36 -1.24 23.43
N LEU A 244 12.41 -0.92 22.13
CA LEU A 244 11.47 0.00 21.50
C LEU A 244 10.04 -0.55 21.55
N LEU A 245 9.84 -1.82 21.19
CA LEU A 245 8.54 -2.50 21.30
C LEU A 245 7.96 -2.44 22.73
N ARG A 246 8.78 -2.75 23.76
CA ARG A 246 8.38 -2.66 25.17
C ARG A 246 8.00 -1.26 25.63
N VAL A 247 8.59 -0.22 25.04
CA VAL A 247 8.26 1.19 25.35
C VAL A 247 6.96 1.63 24.66
N LEU A 248 6.61 1.03 23.52
CA LEU A 248 5.40 1.37 22.76
C LEU A 248 4.13 0.69 23.29
N ASP A 249 4.23 -0.57 23.72
CA ASP A 249 3.08 -1.33 24.28
C ASP A 249 2.75 -0.92 25.73
N GLY A 250 3.74 -0.42 26.46
CA GLY A 250 3.56 0.17 27.79
C GLY A 250 3.26 1.68 27.70
N ASN A 251 2.13 2.13 28.26
CA ASN A 251 1.74 3.55 28.40
C ASN A 251 2.67 4.37 29.36
N ILE A 252 3.98 4.37 29.11
CA ILE A 252 5.02 4.90 30.01
C ILE A 252 5.68 6.12 29.37
N ALA A 253 5.15 7.30 29.74
CA ALA A 253 5.69 8.65 29.57
C ALA A 253 6.93 8.85 28.64
N HIS A 254 6.70 9.59 27.55
CA HIS A 254 7.56 9.95 26.39
C HIS A 254 9.05 10.34 26.56
N VAL A 255 9.63 10.28 27.76
CA VAL A 255 11.02 10.72 28.01
C VAL A 255 12.06 9.64 27.65
N SER A 256 11.67 8.36 27.59
CA SER A 256 12.59 7.24 27.29
C SER A 256 12.81 6.95 25.80
N GLU A 257 11.83 7.25 24.94
CA GLU A 257 11.82 6.90 23.51
C GLU A 257 13.06 7.43 22.75
N VAL A 258 13.41 8.70 23.00
CA VAL A 258 14.51 9.42 22.32
C VAL A 258 15.90 8.84 22.66
N GLY A 259 16.02 8.09 23.75
CA GLY A 259 17.23 7.36 24.11
C GLY A 259 17.39 6.09 23.27
N VAL A 260 16.36 5.24 23.26
CA VAL A 260 16.35 3.94 22.57
C VAL A 260 16.54 4.12 21.07
N LEU A 261 15.84 5.07 20.44
CA LEU A 261 15.95 5.31 19.00
C LEU A 261 17.37 5.73 18.56
N LYS A 262 18.15 6.41 19.42
CA LYS A 262 19.53 6.79 19.11
C LYS A 262 20.48 5.60 19.10
N PHE A 263 20.32 4.66 20.03
CA PHE A 263 21.08 3.41 20.04
C PHE A 263 20.70 2.52 18.86
N LEU A 264 19.40 2.33 18.61
CA LEU A 264 18.91 1.57 17.47
C LEU A 264 19.44 2.15 16.14
N LYS A 265 19.38 3.47 15.94
CA LYS A 265 19.95 4.15 14.76
C LYS A 265 21.46 4.02 14.62
N LEU A 266 22.21 3.94 15.74
CA LEU A 266 23.65 3.69 15.71
C LEU A 266 23.94 2.25 15.27
N TYR A 267 23.35 1.26 15.96
CA TYR A 267 23.60 -0.15 15.71
C TYR A 267 23.07 -0.59 14.33
N TRP A 268 21.91 -0.09 13.89
CA TRP A 268 21.34 -0.37 12.57
C TRP A 268 22.24 0.11 11.43
N ARG A 269 22.84 1.29 11.56
CA ARG A 269 23.83 1.82 10.61
C ARG A 269 25.16 1.07 10.64
N ALA A 270 25.57 0.56 11.81
CA ALA A 270 26.73 -0.32 11.90
C ALA A 270 26.46 -1.66 11.22
N PHE A 271 25.32 -2.29 11.51
CA PHE A 271 24.85 -3.52 10.90
C PHE A 271 24.78 -3.40 9.37
N GLN A 272 24.15 -2.36 8.81
CA GLN A 272 24.13 -2.12 7.35
C GLN A 272 25.54 -2.12 6.73
N ARG A 273 26.53 -1.48 7.37
CA ARG A 273 27.89 -1.44 6.82
C ARG A 273 28.65 -2.75 6.99
N LEU A 274 28.42 -3.46 8.08
CA LEU A 274 29.05 -4.73 8.38
C LEU A 274 28.51 -5.84 7.47
N ILE A 275 27.18 -5.95 7.33
CA ILE A 275 26.57 -6.93 6.42
C ILE A 275 27.04 -6.70 4.99
N VAL A 276 26.91 -5.48 4.44
CA VAL A 276 27.34 -5.16 3.06
C VAL A 276 28.85 -5.38 2.83
N ALA A 277 29.69 -5.29 3.87
CA ALA A 277 31.13 -5.54 3.75
C ALA A 277 31.53 -7.03 3.90
N PHE A 278 30.66 -7.86 4.47
CA PHE A 278 30.98 -9.25 4.84
C PHE A 278 30.01 -10.31 4.26
N THR A 279 28.91 -9.93 3.59
CA THR A 279 27.86 -10.83 3.08
C THR A 279 28.42 -12.10 2.42
N ASP A 280 29.36 -11.96 1.49
CA ASP A 280 29.91 -13.08 0.72
C ASP A 280 30.81 -14.04 1.53
N MET A 281 31.01 -13.76 2.82
CA MET A 281 31.85 -14.53 3.75
C MET A 281 31.09 -14.98 5.01
N LEU A 282 29.77 -14.78 5.06
CA LEU A 282 28.89 -15.24 6.13
C LEU A 282 28.24 -16.58 5.74
N GLU A 283 28.90 -17.70 6.00
CA GLU A 283 28.30 -19.02 5.74
C GLU A 283 27.25 -19.41 6.79
N CYS A 284 27.54 -19.17 8.08
CA CYS A 284 26.69 -19.61 9.20
C CYS A 284 25.67 -18.55 9.66
N GLU A 285 25.99 -17.26 9.51
CA GLU A 285 25.21 -16.15 10.11
C GLU A 285 24.30 -15.42 9.11
N LEU A 286 24.28 -15.84 7.84
CA LEU A 286 23.48 -15.19 6.78
C LEU A 286 21.98 -15.24 7.07
N GLU A 287 21.47 -16.40 7.50
CA GLU A 287 20.07 -16.58 7.91
C GLU A 287 19.72 -15.66 9.08
N ASN A 288 20.58 -15.60 10.10
CA ASN A 288 20.41 -14.71 11.24
C ASN A 288 20.36 -13.23 10.81
N CYS A 289 21.22 -12.83 9.87
CA CYS A 289 21.23 -11.47 9.32
C CYS A 289 19.93 -11.13 8.57
N VAL A 290 19.41 -12.04 7.74
CA VAL A 290 18.13 -11.85 7.03
C VAL A 290 16.97 -11.74 8.02
N LEU A 291 16.92 -12.61 9.03
CA LEU A 291 15.90 -12.58 10.08
C LEU A 291 15.95 -11.30 10.93
N VAL A 292 17.15 -10.77 11.22
CA VAL A 292 17.32 -9.45 11.87
C VAL A 292 16.74 -8.33 11.01
N ILE A 293 16.96 -8.36 9.69
CA ILE A 293 16.40 -7.33 8.80
C ILE A 293 14.87 -7.33 8.84
N VAL A 294 14.24 -8.50 8.78
CA VAL A 294 12.77 -8.62 8.87
C VAL A 294 12.27 -8.22 10.27
N ASN A 295 12.96 -8.62 11.35
CA ASN A 295 12.58 -8.28 12.72
C ASN A 295 12.60 -6.76 13.00
N VAL A 296 13.67 -6.09 12.57
CA VAL A 296 13.89 -4.66 12.82
C VAL A 296 12.95 -3.81 11.96
N THR A 297 12.75 -4.20 10.70
CA THR A 297 11.77 -3.58 9.80
C THR A 297 10.36 -3.72 10.37
N ALA A 298 9.98 -4.91 10.87
CA ALA A 298 8.69 -5.12 11.55
C ALA A 298 8.54 -4.24 12.78
N THR A 299 9.62 -4.04 13.55
CA THR A 299 9.64 -3.13 14.70
C THR A 299 9.42 -1.66 14.28
N PHE A 300 9.99 -1.21 13.16
CA PHE A 300 9.72 0.13 12.63
C PHE A 300 8.28 0.29 12.14
N LEU A 301 7.72 -0.72 11.47
CA LEU A 301 6.31 -0.72 11.05
C LEU A 301 5.36 -0.69 12.24
N TYR A 302 5.63 -1.47 13.29
CA TYR A 302 4.86 -1.44 14.53
C TYR A 302 4.98 -0.08 15.25
N ALA A 303 6.18 0.52 15.26
CA ALA A 303 6.39 1.86 15.81
C ALA A 303 5.60 2.93 15.04
N ALA A 304 5.53 2.86 13.71
CA ALA A 304 4.72 3.77 12.91
C ALA A 304 3.21 3.63 13.20
N GLN A 305 2.72 2.39 13.38
CA GLN A 305 1.29 2.12 13.67
C GLN A 305 0.84 2.55 15.07
N HIS A 306 1.66 2.30 16.10
CA HIS A 306 1.22 2.38 17.50
C HIS A 306 1.73 3.64 18.22
N SER A 307 2.69 4.36 17.65
CA SER A 307 3.11 5.64 18.20
C SER A 307 2.17 6.78 17.74
N GLN A 308 1.69 7.60 18.67
CA GLN A 308 0.95 8.84 18.36
C GLN A 308 1.88 9.96 17.84
N ILE A 309 2.97 9.58 17.16
CA ILE A 309 4.02 10.49 16.70
C ILE A 309 3.58 11.03 15.34
N PRO A 310 3.32 12.35 15.19
CA PRO A 310 2.97 12.91 13.89
C PRO A 310 4.11 12.68 12.89
N GLU A 311 3.78 12.32 11.64
CA GLU A 311 4.75 12.17 10.54
C GLU A 311 5.63 13.41 10.37
N SER A 312 5.05 14.60 10.55
CA SER A 312 5.72 15.90 10.50
C SER A 312 6.71 16.16 11.66
N SER A 313 6.75 15.27 12.65
CA SER A 313 7.71 15.34 13.74
C SER A 313 9.08 14.80 13.32
N LYS A 314 10.12 15.29 13.98
CA LYS A 314 11.49 14.79 13.77
C LYS A 314 11.63 13.28 14.01
N THR A 315 10.84 12.72 14.92
CA THR A 315 10.89 11.29 15.26
C THR A 315 10.22 10.44 14.18
N GLY A 316 9.10 10.92 13.61
CA GLY A 316 8.44 10.27 12.45
C GLY A 316 9.35 10.23 11.23
N TYR A 317 9.95 11.37 10.86
CA TYR A 317 10.95 11.42 9.79
C TYR A 317 12.15 10.49 10.05
N ASP A 318 12.66 10.45 11.29
CA ASP A 318 13.77 9.57 11.65
C ASP A 318 13.38 8.07 11.60
N LEU A 319 12.11 7.70 11.81
CA LEU A 319 11.60 6.33 11.66
C LEU A 319 11.43 5.96 10.19
N ARG A 320 10.82 6.81 9.35
CA ARG A 320 10.67 6.54 7.91
C ARG A 320 12.04 6.39 7.22
N ALA A 321 12.99 7.25 7.56
CA ALA A 321 14.38 7.12 7.08
C ALA A 321 15.12 5.86 7.57
N LEU A 322 14.67 5.20 8.65
CA LEU A 322 15.20 3.90 9.09
C LEU A 322 14.55 2.73 8.34
N LEU A 323 13.28 2.86 7.97
CA LEU A 323 12.55 1.93 7.10
C LEU A 323 13.13 1.95 5.67
N ASP A 324 13.34 3.14 5.11
CA ASP A 324 14.03 3.32 3.82
C ASP A 324 15.43 2.69 3.83
N GLN A 325 16.15 2.84 4.94
CA GLN A 325 17.46 2.22 5.13
C GLN A 325 17.38 0.68 5.17
N ALA A 326 16.28 0.10 5.64
CA ALA A 326 16.07 -1.35 5.64
C ALA A 326 15.83 -1.90 4.23
N VAL A 327 14.99 -1.22 3.45
CA VAL A 327 14.80 -1.46 2.02
C VAL A 327 16.14 -1.33 1.27
N GLU A 328 16.93 -0.29 1.57
CA GLU A 328 18.25 -0.07 0.96
C GLU A 328 19.26 -1.19 1.28
N ILE A 329 19.16 -1.86 2.45
CA ILE A 329 19.96 -3.06 2.74
C ILE A 329 19.58 -4.20 1.80
N ALA A 330 18.29 -4.50 1.65
CA ALA A 330 17.80 -5.57 0.76
C ALA A 330 18.25 -5.34 -0.69
N VAL A 331 18.14 -4.10 -1.19
CA VAL A 331 18.62 -3.67 -2.51
C VAL A 331 20.14 -3.90 -2.67
N LYS A 332 20.94 -3.58 -1.65
CA LYS A 332 22.41 -3.77 -1.68
C LYS A 332 22.81 -5.25 -1.65
N LEU A 333 22.08 -6.09 -0.92
CA LEU A 333 22.31 -7.54 -0.86
C LEU A 333 22.00 -8.22 -2.20
N ALA A 334 20.97 -7.78 -2.92
CA ALA A 334 20.66 -8.28 -4.26
C ALA A 334 21.71 -7.86 -5.31
N ARG A 335 22.32 -6.67 -5.15
CA ARG A 335 23.25 -6.06 -6.11
C ARG A 335 24.75 -6.33 -5.85
N SER A 336 25.14 -7.32 -5.04
CA SER A 336 26.57 -7.58 -4.76
C SER A 336 27.34 -8.06 -6.01
N THR A 337 28.23 -7.22 -6.53
CA THR A 337 28.89 -7.36 -7.85
C THR A 337 30.30 -7.99 -7.82
N GLN A 338 30.60 -8.88 -6.86
CA GLN A 338 31.95 -9.44 -6.72
C GLN A 338 31.99 -10.98 -6.70
N GLY A 339 32.16 -11.57 -7.89
CA GLY A 339 32.67 -12.93 -8.09
C GLY A 339 31.64 -14.07 -7.98
N ALA A 340 32.06 -15.27 -8.39
CA ALA A 340 31.20 -16.45 -8.45
C ALA A 340 30.62 -16.88 -7.09
N THR A 341 31.29 -16.53 -5.99
CA THR A 341 30.83 -16.78 -4.61
C THR A 341 29.61 -15.94 -4.25
N SER A 342 29.44 -14.71 -4.79
CA SER A 342 28.28 -13.88 -4.46
C SER A 342 26.96 -14.44 -5.02
N CYS A 343 27.03 -15.20 -6.13
CA CYS A 343 25.88 -15.85 -6.73
C CYS A 343 25.26 -16.92 -5.82
N GLN A 344 26.09 -17.73 -5.14
CA GLN A 344 25.60 -18.73 -4.19
C GLN A 344 24.98 -18.07 -2.95
N THR A 345 25.60 -17.02 -2.42
CA THR A 345 25.07 -16.23 -1.30
C THR A 345 23.72 -15.58 -1.65
N ARG A 346 23.61 -14.99 -2.85
CA ARG A 346 22.36 -14.41 -3.38
C ARG A 346 21.25 -15.46 -3.50
N ALA A 347 21.57 -16.64 -4.03
CA ALA A 347 20.62 -17.76 -4.13
C ALA A 347 20.15 -18.27 -2.73
N SER A 348 21.04 -18.30 -1.74
CA SER A 348 20.68 -18.62 -0.35
C SER A 348 19.75 -17.56 0.26
N ILE A 349 20.06 -16.26 0.12
CA ILE A 349 19.18 -15.17 0.59
C ILE A 349 17.80 -15.26 -0.10
N ARG A 350 17.78 -15.48 -1.42
CA ARG A 350 16.55 -15.65 -2.21
C ARG A 350 15.71 -16.82 -1.67
N THR A 351 16.34 -17.97 -1.44
CA THR A 351 15.66 -19.15 -0.88
C THR A 351 15.07 -18.84 0.49
N LEU A 352 15.84 -18.22 1.39
CA LEU A 352 15.41 -17.80 2.73
C LEU A 352 14.22 -16.83 2.69
N LEU A 353 14.25 -15.82 1.82
CA LEU A 353 13.18 -14.83 1.69
C LEU A 353 11.91 -15.42 1.05
N TRP A 354 11.99 -16.45 0.20
CA TRP A 354 10.82 -17.09 -0.40
C TRP A 354 10.12 -18.12 0.50
N HIS A 355 10.60 -18.37 1.74
CA HIS A 355 9.90 -19.23 2.71
C HIS A 355 8.44 -18.79 2.98
N PRO A 356 7.57 -19.70 3.44
CA PRO A 356 6.20 -19.37 3.85
C PRO A 356 6.18 -18.27 4.91
N ALA A 357 5.31 -17.26 4.72
CA ALA A 357 5.18 -16.14 5.66
C ALA A 357 4.89 -16.61 7.11
N ALA A 358 4.15 -17.71 7.30
CA ALA A 358 3.92 -18.32 8.61
C ALA A 358 5.20 -18.86 9.29
N GLU A 359 6.18 -19.34 8.52
CA GLU A 359 7.48 -19.75 9.06
C GLU A 359 8.34 -18.53 9.42
N MET A 360 8.30 -17.48 8.60
CA MET A 360 8.98 -16.21 8.86
C MET A 360 8.43 -15.55 10.14
N VAL A 361 7.10 -15.46 10.28
CA VAL A 361 6.42 -14.98 11.50
C VAL A 361 6.86 -15.78 12.73
N ARG A 362 6.90 -17.11 12.64
CA ARG A 362 7.39 -17.96 13.74
C ARG A 362 8.87 -17.71 14.09
N ALA A 363 9.74 -17.59 13.09
CA ALA A 363 11.18 -17.41 13.28
C ALA A 363 11.54 -16.02 13.82
N VAL A 364 10.84 -14.98 13.36
CA VAL A 364 11.00 -13.59 13.80
C VAL A 364 10.31 -13.36 15.15
N GLY A 365 9.13 -13.92 15.38
CA GLY A 365 8.41 -13.80 16.65
C GLY A 365 9.19 -14.40 17.84
N GLN A 366 10.01 -15.44 17.61
CA GLN A 366 10.94 -15.98 18.62
C GLN A 366 12.05 -14.99 19.04
N ARG A 367 12.32 -13.95 18.24
CA ARG A 367 13.33 -12.91 18.50
C ARG A 367 12.76 -11.64 19.14
N GLN A 368 11.46 -11.63 19.43
CA GLN A 368 10.74 -10.49 19.98
C GLN A 368 10.32 -10.72 21.45
N PRO A 369 9.94 -9.67 22.20
CA PRO A 369 9.60 -9.82 23.61
C PRO A 369 8.36 -10.71 23.82
N SER A 370 8.45 -11.67 24.74
CA SER A 370 7.40 -12.64 25.08
C SER A 370 6.06 -12.06 25.54
N ASP A 371 6.06 -10.78 25.92
CA ASP A 371 4.97 -10.15 26.67
C ASP A 371 4.05 -9.30 25.77
N MET A 372 4.36 -9.22 24.47
CA MET A 372 3.65 -8.41 23.47
C MET A 372 2.32 -9.03 23.02
N THR A 373 1.39 -8.18 22.55
CA THR A 373 0.17 -8.62 21.85
C THR A 373 0.51 -9.24 20.49
N THR A 374 0.21 -10.53 20.30
CA THR A 374 0.74 -11.28 19.14
C THR A 374 0.20 -10.82 17.78
N THR A 375 -1.06 -10.36 17.69
CA THR A 375 -1.73 -10.16 16.38
C THR A 375 -1.20 -8.99 15.56
N ASP A 376 -0.98 -7.82 16.17
CA ASP A 376 -0.51 -6.62 15.48
C ASP A 376 0.98 -6.75 15.14
N VAL A 377 1.71 -7.48 15.99
CA VAL A 377 3.10 -7.83 15.83
C VAL A 377 3.28 -8.84 14.68
N ASP A 378 2.51 -9.92 14.65
CA ASP A 378 2.51 -10.90 13.55
C ASP A 378 2.18 -10.24 12.20
N SER A 379 1.20 -9.32 12.18
CA SER A 379 0.89 -8.48 11.00
C SER A 379 2.10 -7.66 10.55
N SER A 380 2.75 -6.96 11.47
CA SER A 380 3.93 -6.13 11.19
C SER A 380 5.11 -6.96 10.67
N ILE A 381 5.25 -8.22 11.10
CA ILE A 381 6.25 -9.16 10.56
C ILE A 381 5.89 -9.60 9.14
N GLN A 382 4.62 -9.91 8.85
CA GLN A 382 4.17 -10.28 7.50
C GLN A 382 4.43 -9.15 6.48
N TRP A 383 4.06 -7.92 6.84
CA TRP A 383 4.32 -6.74 6.01
C TRP A 383 5.81 -6.45 5.82
N SER A 384 6.60 -6.54 6.89
CA SER A 384 8.06 -6.44 6.82
C SER A 384 8.67 -7.46 5.86
N HIS A 385 8.26 -8.72 5.98
CA HIS A 385 8.73 -9.81 5.12
C HIS A 385 8.42 -9.52 3.65
N LEU A 386 7.18 -9.07 3.35
CA LEU A 386 6.78 -8.65 2.01
C LEU A 386 7.66 -7.52 1.45
N LEU A 387 7.88 -6.44 2.21
CA LEU A 387 8.69 -5.30 1.75
C LEU A 387 10.13 -5.72 1.43
N ILE A 388 10.78 -6.46 2.33
CA ILE A 388 12.18 -6.89 2.18
C ILE A 388 12.33 -7.89 1.02
N LEU A 389 11.38 -8.82 0.88
CA LEU A 389 11.32 -9.75 -0.27
C LEU A 389 11.19 -8.99 -1.60
N THR A 390 10.28 -8.02 -1.67
CA THR A 390 10.02 -7.22 -2.88
C THR A 390 11.24 -6.37 -3.25
N ALA A 391 11.85 -5.69 -2.28
CA ALA A 391 13.02 -4.85 -2.50
C ALA A 391 14.26 -5.64 -2.98
N PHE A 392 14.43 -6.87 -2.45
CA PHE A 392 15.47 -7.79 -2.88
C PHE A 392 15.23 -8.26 -4.32
N ALA A 393 14.03 -8.79 -4.60
CA ALA A 393 13.69 -9.33 -5.92
C ALA A 393 13.68 -8.24 -7.02
N ALA A 394 13.25 -7.02 -6.71
CA ALA A 394 13.28 -5.86 -7.61
C ALA A 394 14.71 -5.36 -7.96
N SER A 395 15.74 -5.90 -7.32
CA SER A 395 17.13 -5.45 -7.43
C SER A 395 18.08 -6.51 -7.97
N GLU A 396 17.57 -7.70 -8.30
CA GLU A 396 18.34 -8.81 -8.88
C GLU A 396 18.62 -8.54 -10.37
N SER A 397 19.90 -8.41 -10.72
CA SER A 397 20.32 -8.00 -12.08
C SER A 397 20.66 -9.20 -12.98
N ASN A 398 20.31 -9.10 -14.27
CA ASN A 398 20.49 -10.13 -15.31
C ASN A 398 21.97 -10.44 -15.68
N THR A 399 22.95 -10.04 -14.88
CA THR A 399 24.33 -9.85 -15.34
C THR A 399 25.29 -11.04 -15.18
N ASP A 400 24.95 -12.07 -14.41
CA ASP A 400 25.83 -13.22 -14.17
C ASP A 400 25.27 -14.51 -14.79
N GLY A 401 26.11 -15.20 -15.57
CA GLY A 401 25.69 -16.25 -16.48
C GLY A 401 25.57 -17.64 -15.86
N ASP A 402 24.38 -18.24 -16.02
CA ASP A 402 24.22 -19.60 -16.62
C ASP A 402 22.73 -19.93 -16.86
N THR A 403 21.81 -19.15 -16.27
CA THR A 403 20.39 -19.11 -16.64
C THR A 403 19.97 -17.68 -16.97
N VAL A 404 19.55 -17.42 -18.21
CA VAL A 404 18.93 -16.13 -18.57
C VAL A 404 17.66 -16.00 -17.74
N TYR A 405 17.61 -14.99 -16.87
CA TYR A 405 16.43 -14.73 -16.04
C TYR A 405 15.36 -14.04 -16.90
N THR A 406 14.46 -14.86 -17.46
CA THR A 406 13.44 -14.42 -18.41
C THR A 406 12.31 -13.64 -17.74
N ASP A 407 11.64 -12.77 -18.51
CA ASP A 407 10.47 -12.03 -18.03
C ASP A 407 9.31 -12.95 -17.58
N SER A 408 9.22 -14.18 -18.10
CA SER A 408 8.27 -15.17 -17.59
C SER A 408 8.58 -15.64 -16.15
N ASN A 409 9.85 -15.67 -15.73
CA ASN A 409 10.19 -15.93 -14.32
C ASN A 409 9.80 -14.73 -13.44
N ARG A 410 10.02 -13.50 -13.93
CA ARG A 410 9.57 -12.27 -13.29
C ARG A 410 8.05 -12.23 -13.13
N ALA A 411 7.30 -12.63 -14.16
CA ALA A 411 5.85 -12.73 -14.13
C ALA A 411 5.33 -13.70 -13.06
N ILE A 412 6.05 -14.81 -12.82
CA ILE A 412 5.76 -15.75 -11.74
C ILE A 412 6.03 -15.10 -10.38
N GLU A 413 7.19 -14.48 -10.17
CA GLU A 413 7.50 -13.79 -8.91
C GLU A 413 6.51 -12.66 -8.60
N VAL A 414 6.19 -11.81 -9.57
CA VAL A 414 5.14 -10.78 -9.44
C VAL A 414 3.82 -11.40 -8.97
N SER A 415 3.41 -12.53 -9.56
CA SER A 415 2.19 -13.24 -9.15
C SER A 415 2.26 -13.73 -7.70
N GLN A 416 3.42 -14.18 -7.24
CA GLN A 416 3.66 -14.59 -5.86
C GLN A 416 3.70 -13.40 -4.88
N LEU A 417 4.26 -12.25 -5.28
CA LEU A 417 4.28 -11.01 -4.50
C LEU A 417 2.85 -10.46 -4.29
N PHE A 418 2.03 -10.43 -5.35
CA PHE A 418 0.60 -10.08 -5.25
C PHE A 418 -0.17 -11.04 -4.32
N GLN A 419 0.16 -12.33 -4.33
CA GLN A 419 -0.39 -13.29 -3.37
C GLN A 419 0.03 -12.98 -1.92
N ARG A 420 1.32 -12.71 -1.67
CA ARG A 420 1.84 -12.37 -0.35
C ARG A 420 1.22 -11.07 0.18
N TYR A 421 1.07 -10.05 -0.67
CA TYR A 421 0.32 -8.84 -0.37
C TYR A 421 -1.11 -9.15 0.08
N ARG A 422 -1.83 -9.99 -0.66
CA ARG A 422 -3.19 -10.40 -0.28
C ARG A 422 -3.21 -11.16 1.05
N GLU A 423 -2.20 -12.00 1.34
CA GLU A 423 -2.07 -12.67 2.64
C GLU A 423 -1.96 -11.65 3.79
N CYS A 424 -1.17 -10.59 3.63
CA CYS A 424 -1.00 -9.51 4.62
C CYS A 424 -2.24 -8.60 4.73
N ALA A 425 -2.82 -8.19 3.59
CA ALA A 425 -3.99 -7.31 3.54
C ALA A 425 -5.28 -7.98 4.08
N LEU A 426 -5.33 -9.31 4.14
CA LEU A 426 -6.44 -10.07 4.75
C LEU A 426 -6.20 -10.40 6.23
N THR A 427 -5.02 -10.13 6.79
CA THR A 427 -4.70 -10.29 8.22
C THR A 427 -4.67 -8.94 8.97
N ASP A 428 -4.34 -7.83 8.30
CA ASP A 428 -4.51 -6.48 8.85
C ASP A 428 -5.99 -6.11 9.01
N LEU A 429 -6.52 -6.33 10.21
CA LEU A 429 -7.90 -6.00 10.59
C LEU A 429 -8.17 -4.50 10.71
N HIS A 430 -7.14 -3.66 10.82
CA HIS A 430 -7.31 -2.24 11.16
C HIS A 430 -7.08 -1.30 9.99
N SER A 431 -6.50 -1.76 8.86
CA SER A 431 -6.21 -0.95 7.66
C SER A 431 -5.44 0.34 7.98
N ARG A 432 -4.54 0.27 8.98
CA ARG A 432 -3.70 1.40 9.43
C ARG A 432 -2.45 1.59 8.57
N LEU A 433 -2.24 0.70 7.60
CA LEU A 433 -1.01 0.54 6.84
C LEU A 433 -1.11 1.03 5.39
N ILE A 434 -1.67 2.23 5.20
CA ILE A 434 -1.71 2.91 3.89
C ILE A 434 -0.28 3.17 3.41
N GLU A 435 0.57 3.80 4.24
CA GLU A 435 1.99 4.08 3.90
C GLU A 435 2.78 2.83 3.48
N VAL A 436 2.49 1.67 4.07
CA VAL A 436 3.17 0.40 3.75
C VAL A 436 2.67 -0.19 2.44
N THR A 437 1.39 0.01 2.12
CA THR A 437 0.81 -0.34 0.82
C THR A 437 1.39 0.54 -0.28
N GLU A 438 1.57 1.83 -0.02
CA GLU A 438 2.29 2.76 -0.91
C GLU A 438 3.75 2.33 -1.11
N LEU A 439 4.50 2.07 -0.03
CA LEU A 439 5.89 1.63 -0.12
C LEU A 439 6.04 0.30 -0.88
N PHE A 440 5.09 -0.63 -0.70
CA PHE A 440 5.05 -1.85 -1.49
C PHE A 440 4.75 -1.57 -2.97
N MET A 441 3.83 -0.64 -3.27
CA MET A 441 3.52 -0.22 -4.65
C MET A 441 4.74 0.41 -5.33
N ASP A 442 5.47 1.30 -4.66
CA ASP A 442 6.72 1.90 -5.14
C ASP A 442 7.77 0.84 -5.49
N LEU A 443 7.91 -0.19 -4.63
CA LEU A 443 8.81 -1.31 -4.88
C LEU A 443 8.35 -2.20 -6.04
N MET A 444 7.05 -2.40 -6.22
CA MET A 444 6.50 -3.13 -7.37
C MET A 444 6.68 -2.34 -8.68
N LEU A 445 6.48 -1.02 -8.68
CA LEU A 445 6.78 -0.15 -9.83
C LEU A 445 8.28 -0.20 -10.16
N GLY A 446 9.14 -0.14 -9.14
CA GLY A 446 10.58 -0.38 -9.25
C GLY A 446 10.92 -1.74 -9.87
N TYR A 447 10.22 -2.81 -9.47
CA TYR A 447 10.37 -4.15 -10.04
C TYR A 447 10.00 -4.18 -11.53
N PHE A 448 8.91 -3.51 -11.93
CA PHE A 448 8.42 -3.54 -13.32
C PHE A 448 9.36 -2.86 -14.32
N PHE A 449 10.17 -1.89 -13.90
CA PHE A 449 11.21 -1.29 -14.76
C PHE A 449 12.32 -2.28 -15.18
N ASN A 450 12.40 -3.47 -14.56
CA ASN A 450 13.35 -4.50 -14.96
C ASN A 450 12.87 -5.38 -16.12
N PHE A 451 11.58 -5.35 -16.49
CA PHE A 451 11.06 -6.15 -17.60
C PHE A 451 11.63 -5.66 -18.95
N GLU A 452 12.12 -6.59 -19.77
CA GLU A 452 12.63 -6.27 -21.12
C GLU A 452 11.51 -6.38 -22.17
N ASP A 453 10.64 -7.39 -22.03
CA ASP A 453 9.41 -7.54 -22.80
C ASP A 453 8.20 -6.89 -22.10
N ILE A 454 7.76 -5.76 -22.64
CA ILE A 454 6.61 -5.02 -22.12
C ILE A 454 5.28 -5.76 -22.38
N ALA A 455 5.21 -6.66 -23.37
CA ALA A 455 4.01 -7.47 -23.60
C ALA A 455 3.82 -8.51 -22.49
N GLU A 456 4.90 -9.11 -21.97
CA GLU A 456 4.84 -10.03 -20.84
C GLU A 456 4.44 -9.29 -19.54
N LEU A 457 4.93 -8.06 -19.33
CA LEU A 457 4.49 -7.20 -18.24
C LEU A 457 2.99 -6.87 -18.36
N GLN A 458 2.52 -6.45 -19.54
CA GLN A 458 1.11 -6.15 -19.79
C GLN A 458 0.20 -7.38 -19.58
N LEU A 459 0.64 -8.56 -20.04
CA LEU A 459 -0.05 -9.83 -19.83
C LEU A 459 -0.15 -10.17 -18.33
N THR A 460 0.95 -9.99 -17.60
CA THR A 460 1.02 -10.20 -16.15
C THR A 460 0.04 -9.29 -15.41
N LEU A 461 0.08 -7.98 -15.69
CA LEU A 461 -0.83 -7.00 -15.08
C LEU A 461 -2.29 -7.27 -15.44
N LEU A 462 -2.59 -7.64 -16.68
CA LEU A 462 -3.95 -8.02 -17.09
C LEU A 462 -4.45 -9.26 -16.32
N LYS A 463 -3.60 -10.28 -16.14
CA LYS A 463 -3.91 -11.46 -15.33
C LYS A 463 -4.22 -11.09 -13.86
N GLN A 464 -3.45 -10.17 -13.27
CA GLN A 464 -3.70 -9.67 -11.90
C GLN A 464 -4.98 -8.80 -11.81
N THR A 465 -5.28 -8.02 -12.84
CA THR A 465 -6.52 -7.21 -12.97
C THR A 465 -7.76 -8.09 -12.94
N LEU A 466 -7.67 -9.28 -13.53
CA LEU A 466 -8.77 -10.25 -13.63
C LEU A 466 -8.89 -11.18 -12.42
N TYR A 467 -8.07 -10.97 -11.38
CA TYR A 467 -8.05 -11.82 -10.20
C TYR A 467 -9.38 -11.71 -9.39
N PRO A 468 -9.94 -12.81 -8.86
CA PRO A 468 -11.23 -12.81 -8.16
C PRO A 468 -11.23 -12.11 -6.79
N ASP A 469 -10.06 -11.99 -6.16
CA ASP A 469 -9.91 -11.21 -4.93
C ASP A 469 -9.83 -9.71 -5.24
N TRP A 470 -10.43 -8.90 -4.36
CA TRP A 470 -10.56 -7.46 -4.57
C TRP A 470 -9.36 -6.66 -4.06
N MET A 471 -8.65 -7.09 -3.01
CA MET A 471 -7.47 -6.37 -2.51
C MET A 471 -6.37 -6.39 -3.58
N GLN A 472 -6.12 -7.58 -4.11
CA GLN A 472 -5.16 -7.84 -5.19
C GLN A 472 -5.51 -7.06 -6.46
N ARG A 473 -6.81 -6.98 -6.80
CA ARG A 473 -7.31 -6.21 -7.95
C ARG A 473 -7.17 -4.71 -7.75
N THR A 474 -7.58 -4.17 -6.60
CA THR A 474 -7.48 -2.73 -6.30
C THR A 474 -6.03 -2.28 -6.37
N LEU A 475 -5.09 -3.00 -5.74
CA LEU A 475 -3.66 -2.69 -5.88
C LEU A 475 -3.20 -2.71 -7.35
N CYS A 476 -3.65 -3.70 -8.14
CA CYS A 476 -3.31 -3.76 -9.56
C CYS A 476 -3.91 -2.58 -10.36
N TRP A 477 -5.08 -2.06 -9.98
CA TRP A 477 -5.67 -0.87 -10.60
C TRP A 477 -4.90 0.41 -10.25
N GLU A 478 -4.44 0.56 -9.00
CA GLU A 478 -3.54 1.64 -8.60
C GLU A 478 -2.24 1.58 -9.43
N ILE A 479 -1.62 0.40 -9.55
CA ILE A 479 -0.43 0.16 -10.39
C ILE A 479 -0.69 0.55 -11.86
N TRP A 480 -1.85 0.21 -12.43
CA TRP A 480 -2.21 0.66 -13.77
C TRP A 480 -2.36 2.18 -13.89
N ARG A 481 -2.89 2.87 -12.85
CA ARG A 481 -2.92 4.35 -12.81
C ARG A 481 -1.50 4.90 -12.85
N GLU A 482 -0.63 4.44 -11.96
CA GLU A 482 0.75 4.93 -11.88
C GLU A 482 1.50 4.70 -13.20
N LEU A 483 1.39 3.50 -13.78
CA LEU A 483 2.02 3.17 -15.06
C LEU A 483 1.50 4.01 -16.23
N LEU A 484 0.17 4.14 -16.39
CA LEU A 484 -0.43 4.87 -17.53
C LEU A 484 -0.35 6.39 -17.40
N CYS A 485 -0.41 6.93 -16.19
CA CYS A 485 -0.50 8.38 -15.98
C CYS A 485 0.83 9.06 -15.65
N PHE A 486 1.78 8.33 -15.03
CA PHE A 486 2.98 8.96 -14.44
C PHE A 486 4.31 8.27 -14.79
N CYS A 487 4.36 6.94 -14.95
CA CYS A 487 5.62 6.21 -15.11
C CYS A 487 6.02 5.90 -16.56
N TRP A 488 5.09 5.48 -17.43
CA TRP A 488 5.40 5.22 -18.84
C TRP A 488 5.45 6.50 -19.67
N ASP A 489 6.23 6.47 -20.75
CA ASP A 489 6.16 7.54 -21.74
C ASP A 489 4.82 7.54 -22.48
N GLU A 490 4.47 8.69 -23.07
CA GLU A 490 3.18 8.91 -23.75
C GLU A 490 2.91 7.86 -24.85
N VAL A 491 3.94 7.43 -25.58
CA VAL A 491 3.81 6.49 -26.70
C VAL A 491 3.46 5.11 -26.17
N LEU A 492 4.16 4.65 -25.14
CA LEU A 492 3.90 3.35 -24.51
C LEU A 492 2.56 3.34 -23.76
N ALA A 493 2.24 4.41 -23.04
CA ALA A 493 0.99 4.54 -22.30
C ALA A 493 -0.23 4.55 -23.24
N VAL A 494 -0.16 5.26 -24.38
CA VAL A 494 -1.18 5.20 -25.45
C VAL A 494 -1.28 3.81 -26.07
N GLN A 495 -0.17 3.12 -26.33
CA GLN A 495 -0.20 1.75 -26.85
C GLN A 495 -0.83 0.76 -25.86
N ALA A 496 -0.51 0.87 -24.58
CA ALA A 496 -1.08 0.03 -23.53
C ALA A 496 -2.59 0.29 -23.35
N LEU A 497 -3.02 1.56 -23.34
CA LEU A 497 -4.43 1.92 -23.29
C LEU A 497 -5.20 1.42 -24.53
N GLN A 498 -4.62 1.57 -25.72
CA GLN A 498 -5.22 1.06 -26.96
C GLN A 498 -5.33 -0.47 -26.94
N MET A 499 -4.32 -1.18 -26.42
CA MET A 499 -4.36 -2.64 -26.22
C MET A 499 -5.50 -3.05 -25.27
N LEU A 500 -5.66 -2.36 -24.13
CA LEU A 500 -6.77 -2.61 -23.20
C LEU A 500 -8.13 -2.39 -23.89
N VAL A 501 -8.27 -1.31 -24.66
CA VAL A 501 -9.47 -1.03 -25.46
C VAL A 501 -9.71 -2.11 -26.52
N ASP A 502 -8.68 -2.55 -27.25
CA ASP A 502 -8.82 -3.53 -28.33
C ASP A 502 -9.22 -4.93 -27.80
N ILE A 503 -8.75 -5.32 -26.61
CA ILE A 503 -9.21 -6.54 -25.93
C ILE A 503 -10.73 -6.51 -25.71
N THR A 504 -11.32 -5.35 -25.42
CA THR A 504 -12.79 -5.22 -25.26
C THR A 504 -13.56 -5.34 -26.57
N GLN A 505 -12.89 -5.14 -27.71
CA GLN A 505 -13.46 -5.16 -29.06
C GLN A 505 -13.27 -6.49 -29.80
N TRP A 506 -12.52 -7.44 -29.22
CA TRP A 506 -12.18 -8.73 -29.83
C TRP A 506 -13.42 -9.55 -30.23
N ASP A 507 -13.37 -10.19 -31.41
CA ASP A 507 -14.50 -10.91 -32.00
C ASP A 507 -14.13 -12.39 -32.23
N ASP A 508 -14.87 -13.31 -31.58
CA ASP A 508 -14.72 -14.79 -31.64
C ASP A 508 -14.77 -15.42 -33.07
N SER A 509 -14.83 -14.62 -34.14
CA SER A 509 -15.02 -15.07 -35.53
C SER A 509 -13.78 -14.99 -36.43
N SER A 510 -12.62 -14.52 -35.93
CA SER A 510 -11.33 -14.85 -36.57
C SER A 510 -11.10 -16.36 -36.54
N SER A 511 -10.46 -16.91 -37.58
CA SER A 511 -10.51 -18.35 -37.92
C SER A 511 -9.95 -19.34 -36.88
N ASP A 512 -9.21 -18.87 -35.88
CA ASP A 512 -8.67 -19.70 -34.81
C ASP A 512 -9.62 -19.80 -33.62
N LYS A 513 -10.26 -20.96 -33.49
CA LYS A 513 -11.20 -21.32 -32.40
C LYS A 513 -10.53 -21.45 -31.01
N SER A 514 -9.30 -20.97 -30.85
CA SER A 514 -8.45 -21.23 -29.68
C SER A 514 -8.59 -20.18 -28.56
N PHE A 515 -9.13 -19.00 -28.85
CA PHE A 515 -9.22 -17.91 -27.88
C PHE A 515 -10.65 -17.39 -27.75
N VAL A 516 -11.32 -17.77 -26.66
CA VAL A 516 -12.59 -17.19 -26.20
C VAL A 516 -12.29 -16.38 -24.95
N LEU A 517 -12.57 -15.08 -24.97
CA LEU A 517 -12.39 -14.24 -23.78
C LEU A 517 -13.35 -14.69 -22.67
N ALA A 518 -12.81 -14.80 -21.45
CA ALA A 518 -13.60 -15.26 -20.32
C ALA A 518 -14.68 -14.24 -19.92
N SER A 519 -15.79 -14.74 -19.35
CA SER A 519 -16.89 -13.88 -18.88
C SER A 519 -16.41 -12.86 -17.85
N GLY A 520 -16.78 -11.59 -18.05
CA GLY A 520 -16.46 -10.48 -17.15
C GLY A 520 -15.22 -9.65 -17.53
N VAL A 521 -14.28 -10.19 -18.33
CA VAL A 521 -13.03 -9.48 -18.71
C VAL A 521 -13.29 -8.08 -19.26
N ILE A 522 -14.25 -7.97 -20.19
CA ILE A 522 -14.64 -6.72 -20.83
C ILE A 522 -15.13 -5.67 -19.82
N ASP A 523 -15.91 -6.08 -18.81
CA ASP A 523 -16.46 -5.13 -17.84
C ASP A 523 -15.41 -4.69 -16.82
N GLU A 524 -14.50 -5.57 -16.40
CA GLU A 524 -13.38 -5.22 -15.51
C GLU A 524 -12.39 -4.27 -16.19
N VAL A 525 -12.02 -4.52 -17.46
CA VAL A 525 -11.12 -3.63 -18.22
C VAL A 525 -11.75 -2.26 -18.44
N LEU A 526 -13.05 -2.19 -18.81
CA LEU A 526 -13.74 -0.91 -18.99
C LEU A 526 -14.01 -0.17 -17.66
N GLN A 527 -14.11 -0.89 -16.53
CA GLN A 527 -14.12 -0.28 -15.19
C GLN A 527 -12.74 0.31 -14.84
N LEU A 528 -11.66 -0.43 -15.08
CA LEU A 528 -10.28 0.07 -14.93
C LEU A 528 -10.04 1.33 -15.77
N THR A 529 -10.42 1.31 -17.06
CA THR A 529 -10.26 2.48 -17.94
C THR A 529 -10.97 3.72 -17.38
N ALA A 530 -12.19 3.56 -16.86
CA ALA A 530 -12.92 4.67 -16.26
C ALA A 530 -12.37 5.09 -14.89
N PHE A 531 -11.83 4.15 -14.10
CA PHE A 531 -11.16 4.46 -12.83
C PHE A 531 -9.92 5.35 -13.04
N VAL A 532 -9.11 5.06 -14.07
CA VAL A 532 -7.87 5.81 -14.36
C VAL A 532 -8.15 7.14 -15.12
N TYR A 533 -9.28 7.26 -15.83
CA TYR A 533 -9.57 8.36 -16.77
C TYR A 533 -9.37 9.78 -16.20
N THR A 534 -9.74 10.01 -14.94
CA THR A 534 -9.63 11.34 -14.30
C THR A 534 -8.19 11.85 -14.20
N ASP A 535 -7.24 10.93 -14.08
CA ASP A 535 -5.83 11.21 -13.86
C ASP A 535 -5.00 11.06 -15.15
N MET A 536 -5.62 10.57 -16.23
CA MET A 536 -4.97 10.39 -17.53
C MET A 536 -4.48 11.73 -18.12
N PRO A 537 -3.25 11.78 -18.65
CA PRO A 537 -2.81 12.87 -19.52
C PRO A 537 -3.73 13.04 -20.74
N LEU A 538 -3.83 14.26 -21.26
CA LEU A 538 -4.74 14.61 -22.36
C LEU A 538 -4.65 13.65 -23.57
N PRO A 539 -3.47 13.21 -24.06
CA PRO A 539 -3.37 12.27 -25.18
C PRO A 539 -4.06 10.92 -24.91
N LEU A 540 -4.07 10.44 -23.66
CA LEU A 540 -4.77 9.20 -23.27
C LEU A 540 -6.29 9.44 -23.14
N GLN A 541 -6.69 10.61 -22.64
CA GLN A 541 -8.10 11.01 -22.63
C GLN A 541 -8.64 11.12 -24.08
N ASP A 542 -7.85 11.63 -25.01
CA ASP A 542 -8.21 11.73 -26.44
C ASP A 542 -8.45 10.34 -27.06
N VAL A 543 -7.65 9.31 -26.75
CA VAL A 543 -7.92 7.91 -27.17
C VAL A 543 -9.30 7.45 -26.71
N CYS A 544 -9.68 7.72 -25.46
CA CYS A 544 -11.01 7.38 -24.94
C CYS A 544 -12.12 8.20 -25.63
N MET A 545 -11.89 9.50 -25.85
CA MET A 545 -12.82 10.40 -26.55
C MET A 545 -13.06 9.98 -27.99
N ASP A 546 -12.03 9.52 -28.71
CA ASP A 546 -12.15 9.04 -30.09
C ASP A 546 -13.03 7.78 -30.17
N GLN A 547 -12.87 6.83 -29.25
CA GLN A 547 -13.69 5.61 -29.20
C GLN A 547 -15.17 5.93 -28.92
N VAL A 548 -15.44 6.88 -28.02
CA VAL A 548 -16.79 7.39 -27.72
C VAL A 548 -17.38 8.15 -28.91
N THR A 549 -16.60 9.04 -29.51
CA THR A 549 -17.03 9.87 -30.65
C THR A 549 -17.36 9.00 -31.87
N ALA A 550 -16.56 7.96 -32.11
CA ALA A 550 -16.80 6.99 -33.18
C ALA A 550 -18.15 6.25 -33.02
N VAL A 551 -18.54 5.81 -31.81
CA VAL A 551 -19.82 5.13 -31.63
C VAL A 551 -21.01 6.09 -31.74
N ILE A 552 -20.87 7.34 -31.27
CA ILE A 552 -21.89 8.38 -31.44
C ILE A 552 -22.10 8.70 -32.93
N ASP A 553 -21.04 8.92 -33.69
CA ASP A 553 -21.12 9.16 -35.15
C ASP A 553 -21.73 7.96 -35.89
N VAL A 554 -21.37 6.72 -35.54
CA VAL A 554 -21.91 5.50 -36.17
C VAL A 554 -23.41 5.30 -35.88
N ILE A 555 -23.87 5.57 -34.66
CA ILE A 555 -25.27 5.38 -34.27
C ILE A 555 -26.14 6.55 -34.75
N SER A 556 -25.68 7.80 -34.63
CA SER A 556 -26.44 8.98 -35.07
C SER A 556 -26.62 9.03 -36.59
N SER A 557 -25.56 8.77 -37.37
CA SER A 557 -25.63 8.82 -38.84
C SER A 557 -26.47 7.72 -39.48
N LYS A 558 -26.61 6.56 -38.82
CA LYS A 558 -27.38 5.40 -39.32
C LYS A 558 -28.74 5.21 -38.64
N GLY A 559 -28.98 5.92 -37.52
CA GLY A 559 -30.20 5.80 -36.71
C GLY A 559 -30.51 4.34 -36.33
N PRO A 560 -31.79 3.94 -36.35
CA PRO A 560 -32.20 2.54 -36.12
C PRO A 560 -31.66 1.52 -37.14
N GLY A 561 -31.03 1.97 -38.24
CA GLY A 561 -30.39 1.12 -39.25
C GLY A 561 -28.92 0.76 -38.94
N HIS A 562 -28.37 1.17 -37.80
CA HIS A 562 -26.97 0.85 -37.44
C HIS A 562 -26.73 -0.66 -37.31
N HIS A 563 -25.54 -1.11 -37.73
CA HIS A 563 -25.11 -2.49 -37.50
C HIS A 563 -24.53 -2.62 -36.09
N PHE A 564 -25.25 -3.28 -35.19
CA PHE A 564 -24.74 -3.60 -33.85
C PHE A 564 -23.76 -4.79 -33.93
N ASN A 565 -22.50 -4.56 -33.59
CA ASN A 565 -21.44 -5.58 -33.53
C ASN A 565 -20.67 -5.43 -32.20
N GLN A 566 -19.66 -6.29 -31.96
CA GLN A 566 -18.95 -6.31 -30.69
C GLN A 566 -18.24 -4.99 -30.38
N ARG A 567 -17.65 -4.35 -31.40
CA ARG A 567 -17.03 -3.03 -31.29
C ARG A 567 -18.01 -1.92 -30.90
N VAL A 568 -19.17 -1.84 -31.55
CA VAL A 568 -20.23 -0.88 -31.20
C VAL A 568 -20.75 -1.15 -29.78
N ALA A 569 -20.87 -2.41 -29.38
CA ALA A 569 -21.30 -2.79 -28.04
C ALA A 569 -20.29 -2.36 -26.95
N SER A 570 -18.99 -2.61 -27.14
CA SER A 570 -17.96 -2.23 -26.17
C SER A 570 -17.67 -0.73 -26.15
N GLN A 571 -17.70 -0.03 -27.29
CA GLN A 571 -17.60 1.45 -27.31
C GLN A 571 -18.79 2.12 -26.59
N LEU A 572 -20.00 1.58 -26.74
CA LEU A 572 -21.18 2.06 -26.01
C LEU A 572 -21.11 1.76 -24.50
N HIS A 573 -20.49 0.64 -24.12
CA HIS A 573 -20.20 0.28 -22.72
C HIS A 573 -19.07 1.14 -22.13
N LEU A 574 -18.06 1.51 -22.92
CA LEU A 574 -17.04 2.50 -22.52
C LEU A 574 -17.70 3.86 -22.23
N LEU A 575 -18.60 4.33 -23.10
CA LEU A 575 -19.39 5.55 -22.86
C LEU A 575 -20.22 5.45 -21.57
N GLU A 576 -20.85 4.31 -21.27
CA GLU A 576 -21.55 4.08 -20.00
C GLU A 576 -20.63 4.31 -18.78
N LYS A 577 -19.41 3.74 -18.80
CA LYS A 577 -18.46 3.86 -17.69
C LYS A 577 -17.89 5.28 -17.57
N LEU A 578 -17.54 5.91 -18.69
CA LEU A 578 -17.01 7.28 -18.75
C LEU A 578 -18.04 8.32 -18.29
N VAL A 579 -19.32 8.16 -18.65
CA VAL A 579 -20.43 8.95 -18.10
C VAL A 579 -20.60 8.72 -16.59
N GLY A 580 -20.29 7.53 -16.09
CA GLY A 580 -20.21 7.21 -14.66
C GLY A 580 -19.22 8.09 -13.89
N VAL A 581 -18.05 8.38 -14.48
CA VAL A 581 -16.98 9.20 -13.88
C VAL A 581 -16.99 10.66 -14.36
N ARG A 582 -18.08 11.12 -14.97
CA ARG A 582 -18.26 12.50 -15.50
C ARG A 582 -17.15 12.93 -16.49
N PHE A 583 -16.75 12.04 -17.39
CA PHE A 583 -15.60 12.24 -18.29
C PHE A 583 -15.45 13.66 -18.90
N LEU A 584 -16.52 14.27 -19.42
CA LEU A 584 -16.45 15.63 -19.98
C LEU A 584 -16.01 16.68 -18.97
N HIS A 585 -16.40 16.56 -17.69
CA HIS A 585 -16.00 17.49 -16.65
C HIS A 585 -14.48 17.47 -16.42
N SER A 586 -13.89 16.27 -16.40
CA SER A 586 -12.44 16.05 -16.24
C SER A 586 -11.65 16.28 -17.53
N TYR A 587 -12.28 16.17 -18.70
CA TYR A 587 -11.65 16.41 -19.98
C TYR A 587 -11.31 17.90 -20.16
N ASN A 588 -10.04 18.20 -20.44
CA ASN A 588 -9.54 19.57 -20.64
C ASN A 588 -8.96 19.79 -22.04
N GLY A 589 -9.49 19.06 -23.03
CA GLY A 589 -9.09 19.20 -24.43
C GLY A 589 -9.72 20.41 -25.11
N LEU A 590 -8.99 21.01 -26.05
CA LEU A 590 -9.43 22.19 -26.82
C LEU A 590 -10.77 21.98 -27.55
N MET A 591 -11.10 20.74 -27.87
CA MET A 591 -12.32 20.36 -28.60
C MET A 591 -13.54 20.11 -27.70
N LYS A 592 -13.44 20.24 -26.37
CA LYS A 592 -14.53 19.95 -25.42
C LYS A 592 -15.82 20.73 -25.75
N ASP A 593 -15.72 22.05 -25.86
CA ASP A 593 -16.87 22.91 -26.15
C ASP A 593 -17.43 22.65 -27.55
N GLU A 594 -16.56 22.38 -28.54
CA GLU A 594 -16.97 22.03 -29.91
C GLU A 594 -17.69 20.68 -29.97
N TRP A 595 -17.22 19.69 -29.20
CA TRP A 595 -17.83 18.37 -29.06
C TRP A 595 -19.23 18.49 -28.45
N ALA A 596 -19.37 19.24 -27.35
CA ALA A 596 -20.66 19.49 -26.72
C ALA A 596 -21.62 20.23 -27.67
N ALA A 597 -21.13 21.29 -28.34
CA ALA A 597 -21.92 22.05 -29.32
C ALA A 597 -22.35 21.22 -30.54
N ARG A 598 -21.55 20.24 -30.97
CA ARG A 598 -21.87 19.32 -32.07
C ARG A 598 -22.89 18.26 -31.66
N TYR A 599 -22.68 17.57 -30.55
CA TYR A 599 -23.46 16.36 -30.22
C TYR A 599 -24.72 16.65 -29.39
N LEU A 600 -24.76 17.73 -28.61
CA LEU A 600 -25.95 18.09 -27.83
C LEU A 600 -27.21 18.28 -28.71
N PRO A 601 -27.19 19.05 -29.82
CA PRO A 601 -28.37 19.21 -30.68
C PRO A 601 -28.77 17.91 -31.39
N ILE A 602 -27.79 17.13 -31.87
CA ILE A 602 -28.01 15.85 -32.55
C ILE A 602 -28.72 14.87 -31.60
N CYS A 603 -28.26 14.74 -30.36
CA CYS A 603 -28.88 13.85 -29.39
C CYS A 603 -30.27 14.33 -28.95
N PHE A 604 -30.54 15.64 -28.88
CA PHE A 604 -31.89 16.15 -28.67
C PHE A 604 -32.85 15.79 -29.82
N GLU A 605 -32.44 15.97 -31.07
CA GLU A 605 -33.23 15.64 -32.26
C GLU A 605 -33.46 14.13 -32.39
N CYS A 606 -32.41 13.31 -32.18
CA CYS A 606 -32.52 11.86 -32.17
C CYS A 606 -33.43 11.35 -31.04
N CYS A 607 -33.31 11.86 -29.80
CA CYS A 607 -34.22 11.51 -28.72
C CYS A 607 -35.67 11.84 -29.07
N GLY A 608 -35.96 13.06 -29.53
CA GLY A 608 -37.31 13.47 -29.92
C GLY A 608 -37.90 12.54 -31.00
N THR A 609 -37.16 12.36 -32.09
CA THR A 609 -37.56 11.50 -33.22
C THR A 609 -37.82 10.06 -32.80
N ILE A 610 -36.95 9.49 -31.96
CA ILE A 610 -37.10 8.10 -31.49
C ILE A 610 -38.28 7.97 -30.52
N LEU A 611 -38.52 8.94 -29.64
CA LEU A 611 -39.67 8.92 -28.73
C LEU A 611 -40.99 9.07 -29.49
N ASP A 612 -41.05 9.90 -30.52
CA ASP A 612 -42.21 10.02 -31.41
C ASP A 612 -42.45 8.72 -32.19
N LEU A 613 -41.39 8.09 -32.73
CA LEU A 613 -41.48 6.80 -33.42
C LEU A 613 -41.97 5.68 -32.50
N LEU A 614 -41.41 5.55 -31.28
CA LEU A 614 -41.85 4.55 -30.29
C LEU A 614 -43.29 4.81 -29.80
N SER A 615 -43.72 6.07 -29.77
CA SER A 615 -45.09 6.46 -29.40
C SER A 615 -46.14 6.18 -30.48
N SER A 616 -45.72 5.95 -31.73
CA SER A 616 -46.64 5.71 -32.85
C SER A 616 -47.33 4.34 -32.76
N GLU A 617 -48.56 4.24 -33.25
CA GLU A 617 -49.28 2.95 -33.29
C GLU A 617 -48.56 1.93 -34.21
N GLU A 618 -47.85 2.40 -35.23
CA GLU A 618 -47.05 1.57 -36.15
C GLU A 618 -45.90 0.84 -35.42
N ALA A 619 -45.35 1.41 -34.33
CA ALA A 619 -44.30 0.79 -33.53
C ALA A 619 -44.68 -0.62 -33.02
N SER A 620 -45.98 -0.84 -32.77
CA SER A 620 -46.53 -2.14 -32.33
C SER A 620 -46.47 -3.23 -33.40
N THR A 621 -46.27 -2.87 -34.68
CA THR A 621 -46.20 -3.80 -35.82
C THR A 621 -44.77 -4.05 -36.32
N THR A 622 -43.80 -3.24 -35.86
CA THR A 622 -42.38 -3.37 -36.25
C THR A 622 -41.76 -4.67 -35.72
N ASN A 623 -40.87 -5.28 -36.52
CA ASN A 623 -40.05 -6.41 -36.06
C ASN A 623 -39.25 -6.04 -34.80
N HIS A 624 -39.17 -6.97 -33.85
CA HIS A 624 -38.51 -6.81 -32.54
C HIS A 624 -37.09 -6.20 -32.60
N GLY A 625 -36.29 -6.53 -33.63
CA GLY A 625 -34.96 -5.93 -33.83
C GLY A 625 -34.97 -4.43 -34.17
N GLY A 626 -36.04 -3.93 -34.80
CA GLY A 626 -36.21 -2.50 -35.08
C GLY A 626 -36.45 -1.69 -33.82
N VAL A 627 -37.33 -2.18 -32.92
CA VAL A 627 -37.59 -1.54 -31.61
C VAL A 627 -36.33 -1.55 -30.75
N LEU A 628 -35.57 -2.65 -30.70
CA LEU A 628 -34.32 -2.70 -29.96
C LEU A 628 -33.27 -1.72 -30.51
N ASN A 629 -33.19 -1.56 -31.84
CA ASN A 629 -32.31 -0.57 -32.45
C ASN A 629 -32.72 0.86 -32.17
N MET A 630 -34.03 1.16 -32.10
CA MET A 630 -34.53 2.46 -31.65
C MET A 630 -34.13 2.74 -30.19
N ILE A 631 -34.31 1.76 -29.30
CA ILE A 631 -33.91 1.88 -27.89
C ILE A 631 -32.39 2.10 -27.76
N ARG A 632 -31.54 1.46 -28.57
CA ARG A 632 -30.08 1.72 -28.60
C ARG A 632 -29.72 3.15 -28.99
N VAL A 633 -30.46 3.76 -29.94
CA VAL A 633 -30.26 5.18 -30.30
C VAL A 633 -30.65 6.08 -29.12
N LEU A 634 -31.79 5.83 -28.49
CA LEU A 634 -32.26 6.55 -27.30
C LEU A 634 -31.26 6.43 -26.13
N ASP A 635 -30.79 5.22 -25.84
CA ASP A 635 -29.80 4.89 -24.81
C ASP A 635 -28.47 5.62 -25.01
N MET A 636 -27.91 5.60 -26.23
CA MET A 636 -26.71 6.38 -26.57
C MET A 636 -26.95 7.89 -26.36
N CYS A 637 -28.07 8.42 -26.86
CA CYS A 637 -28.37 9.85 -26.75
C CYS A 637 -28.58 10.28 -25.29
N LEU A 638 -29.24 9.46 -24.47
CA LEU A 638 -29.40 9.71 -23.03
C LEU A 638 -28.05 9.75 -22.30
N LEU A 639 -27.09 8.89 -22.65
CA LEU A 639 -25.74 8.92 -22.08
C LEU A 639 -24.98 10.19 -22.47
N VAL A 640 -25.04 10.62 -23.73
CA VAL A 640 -24.44 11.89 -24.19
C VAL A 640 -25.08 13.09 -23.47
N LEU A 641 -26.42 13.12 -23.40
CA LEU A 641 -27.16 14.17 -22.69
C LEU A 641 -26.78 14.24 -21.21
N ARG A 642 -26.61 13.09 -20.55
CA ARG A 642 -26.12 13.02 -19.16
C ARG A 642 -24.68 13.56 -19.06
N GLY A 643 -23.78 13.16 -19.95
CA GLY A 643 -22.39 13.63 -19.95
C GLY A 643 -22.29 15.15 -20.04
N VAL A 644 -23.01 15.77 -20.98
CA VAL A 644 -23.03 17.23 -21.16
C VAL A 644 -23.72 17.94 -19.99
N PHE A 645 -24.76 17.32 -19.41
CA PHE A 645 -25.43 17.85 -18.22
C PHE A 645 -24.55 17.81 -16.96
N ASP A 646 -23.79 16.73 -16.75
CA ASP A 646 -22.88 16.58 -15.60
C ASP A 646 -21.64 17.52 -15.68
N ASP A 647 -21.28 17.99 -16.88
CA ASP A 647 -20.26 19.04 -17.10
C ASP A 647 -20.80 20.47 -16.92
N SER A 648 -22.07 20.68 -17.25
CA SER A 648 -22.75 21.98 -17.21
C SER A 648 -23.15 22.42 -15.79
N GLU A 649 -22.17 22.76 -14.95
CA GLU A 649 -22.42 23.32 -13.61
C GLU A 649 -23.38 24.53 -13.63
N PRO A 650 -24.18 24.75 -12.56
CA PRO A 650 -25.45 25.46 -12.69
C PRO A 650 -25.36 26.99 -12.89
N ARG A 651 -25.12 27.43 -14.13
CA ARG A 651 -25.43 28.80 -14.62
C ARG A 651 -26.95 29.01 -14.62
N GLN A 652 -27.45 29.66 -13.58
CA GLN A 652 -28.85 29.59 -13.12
C GLN A 652 -29.95 29.85 -14.17
N ASP A 653 -29.75 30.78 -15.12
CA ASP A 653 -30.84 31.22 -16.00
C ASP A 653 -31.08 30.30 -17.22
N GLY A 654 -30.02 29.81 -17.88
CA GLY A 654 -30.17 28.91 -19.05
C GLY A 654 -30.63 27.49 -18.69
N ILE A 655 -30.48 27.12 -17.42
CA ILE A 655 -30.69 25.75 -16.95
C ILE A 655 -32.14 25.48 -16.56
N ALA A 656 -32.94 26.52 -16.28
CA ALA A 656 -34.36 26.34 -16.01
C ALA A 656 -35.11 25.75 -17.22
N GLU A 657 -34.85 26.24 -18.43
CA GLU A 657 -35.47 25.73 -19.66
C GLU A 657 -34.96 24.32 -20.02
N LEU A 658 -33.64 24.14 -20.01
CA LEU A 658 -33.00 22.84 -20.25
C LEU A 658 -33.50 21.76 -19.28
N SER A 659 -33.67 22.10 -18.00
CA SER A 659 -34.18 21.18 -16.98
C SER A 659 -35.63 20.75 -17.25
N VAL A 660 -36.49 21.65 -17.72
CA VAL A 660 -37.88 21.31 -18.09
C VAL A 660 -37.91 20.39 -19.31
N ILE A 661 -37.04 20.62 -20.29
CA ILE A 661 -36.90 19.76 -21.48
C ILE A 661 -36.38 18.37 -21.08
N LEU A 662 -35.30 18.31 -20.30
CA LEU A 662 -34.70 17.05 -19.84
C LEU A 662 -35.66 16.24 -18.96
N VAL A 663 -36.36 16.84 -17.98
CA VAL A 663 -37.37 16.12 -17.19
C VAL A 663 -38.46 15.54 -18.08
N ARG A 664 -38.97 16.30 -19.07
CA ARG A 664 -39.96 15.80 -20.02
C ARG A 664 -39.43 14.63 -20.85
N MET A 665 -38.21 14.76 -21.38
CA MET A 665 -37.57 13.74 -22.21
C MET A 665 -37.29 12.46 -21.43
N SER A 666 -36.71 12.55 -20.23
CA SER A 666 -36.41 11.39 -19.38
C SER A 666 -37.69 10.74 -18.83
N THR A 667 -38.76 11.49 -18.54
CA THR A 667 -40.06 10.90 -18.21
C THR A 667 -40.64 10.13 -19.40
N GLU A 668 -40.67 10.73 -20.59
CA GLU A 668 -41.21 10.06 -21.78
C GLU A 668 -40.37 8.83 -22.18
N ALA A 669 -39.05 8.92 -22.12
CA ALA A 669 -38.15 7.77 -22.30
C ALA A 669 -38.48 6.64 -21.33
N LEU A 670 -38.68 6.95 -20.04
CA LEU A 670 -39.08 5.97 -19.03
C LEU A 670 -40.44 5.34 -19.36
N SER A 671 -41.42 6.13 -19.82
CA SER A 671 -42.73 5.64 -20.25
C SER A 671 -42.65 4.70 -21.46
N GLN A 672 -41.82 5.02 -22.46
CA GLN A 672 -41.65 4.16 -23.63
C GLN A 672 -40.89 2.87 -23.29
N LEU A 673 -39.85 2.95 -22.46
CA LEU A 673 -39.14 1.79 -21.94
C LEU A 673 -40.11 0.87 -21.16
N ALA A 674 -40.92 1.42 -20.24
CA ALA A 674 -41.90 0.67 -19.47
C ALA A 674 -42.98 -0.04 -20.33
N LYS A 675 -43.39 0.56 -21.45
CA LYS A 675 -44.30 -0.07 -22.43
C LYS A 675 -43.61 -1.23 -23.16
N HIS A 676 -42.42 -1.01 -23.71
CA HIS A 676 -41.77 -1.99 -24.59
C HIS A 676 -41.04 -3.11 -23.84
N CYS A 677 -40.61 -2.92 -22.58
CA CYS A 677 -40.06 -3.98 -21.71
C CYS A 677 -40.96 -5.22 -21.62
N LYS A 678 -42.29 -5.04 -21.64
CA LYS A 678 -43.27 -6.13 -21.61
C LYS A 678 -43.30 -6.94 -22.91
N GLN A 679 -43.10 -6.26 -24.04
CA GLN A 679 -43.17 -6.85 -25.37
C GLN A 679 -41.87 -7.59 -25.72
N THR A 680 -40.72 -7.11 -25.22
CA THR A 680 -39.42 -7.74 -25.48
C THR A 680 -39.24 -9.06 -24.72
N GLY A 681 -39.65 -9.15 -23.45
CA GLY A 681 -39.55 -10.38 -22.67
C GLY A 681 -40.54 -11.49 -23.07
N GLY A 682 -41.79 -11.14 -23.38
CA GLY A 682 -42.86 -12.13 -23.64
C GLY A 682 -42.64 -13.01 -24.88
N LEU A 683 -41.90 -12.52 -25.88
CA LEU A 683 -41.65 -13.25 -27.13
C LEU A 683 -40.42 -14.18 -27.08
N GLN A 684 -39.44 -13.92 -26.21
CA GLN A 684 -38.27 -14.80 -26.06
C GLN A 684 -38.66 -16.17 -25.46
N VAL A 685 -39.54 -16.17 -24.45
CA VAL A 685 -40.05 -17.41 -23.83
C VAL A 685 -40.87 -18.24 -24.85
N ALA A 686 -41.70 -17.58 -25.67
CA ALA A 686 -42.49 -18.25 -26.71
C ALA A 686 -41.64 -18.78 -27.87
N ALA A 687 -40.60 -18.05 -28.29
CA ALA A 687 -39.72 -18.45 -29.40
C ALA A 687 -38.71 -19.54 -29.00
N ASN A 688 -38.17 -19.49 -27.78
CA ASN A 688 -37.25 -20.51 -27.26
C ASN A 688 -37.95 -21.88 -27.05
N GLY A 689 -39.28 -21.93 -26.97
CA GLY A 689 -40.05 -23.18 -26.94
C GLY A 689 -40.10 -23.95 -28.27
N LEU A 690 -39.65 -23.35 -29.39
CA LEU A 690 -39.85 -23.89 -30.75
C LEU A 690 -38.60 -23.95 -31.64
N ARG A 691 -37.41 -23.58 -31.15
CA ARG A 691 -36.13 -23.82 -31.84
C ARG A 691 -35.15 -24.58 -30.94
N PRO A 692 -34.56 -25.71 -31.40
CA PRO A 692 -33.60 -26.45 -30.62
C PRO A 692 -32.32 -25.64 -30.40
N LEU A 693 -31.74 -25.77 -29.20
CA LEU A 693 -30.58 -25.02 -28.70
C LEU A 693 -29.27 -25.22 -29.50
N THR A 694 -29.25 -26.11 -30.49
CA THR A 694 -28.02 -26.71 -31.04
C THR A 694 -27.23 -25.85 -32.04
N ASN A 695 -27.76 -24.70 -32.47
CA ASN A 695 -27.14 -23.86 -33.51
C ASN A 695 -26.90 -22.38 -33.10
N ARG A 696 -27.08 -21.98 -31.83
CA ARG A 696 -26.68 -20.64 -31.36
C ARG A 696 -25.18 -20.64 -31.05
N THR A 697 -24.42 -19.74 -31.68
CA THR A 697 -23.01 -19.48 -31.35
C THR A 697 -22.91 -18.55 -30.15
N ASN A 698 -21.87 -18.70 -29.32
CA ASN A 698 -21.63 -17.84 -28.15
C ASN A 698 -21.69 -16.33 -28.49
N ARG A 699 -21.17 -15.96 -29.67
CA ARG A 699 -21.24 -14.62 -30.25
C ARG A 699 -22.67 -14.04 -30.35
N SER A 700 -23.68 -14.85 -30.69
CA SER A 700 -25.06 -14.35 -30.74
C SER A 700 -25.59 -14.06 -29.33
N LEU A 701 -25.26 -14.92 -28.36
CA LEU A 701 -25.67 -14.76 -26.97
C LEU A 701 -25.03 -13.51 -26.33
N ALA A 702 -23.74 -13.28 -26.57
CA ALA A 702 -23.02 -12.11 -26.06
C ALA A 702 -23.59 -10.79 -26.63
N LEU A 703 -23.87 -10.74 -27.94
CA LEU A 703 -24.48 -9.58 -28.59
C LEU A 703 -25.98 -9.41 -28.25
N GLU A 704 -26.72 -10.49 -28.03
CA GLU A 704 -28.09 -10.45 -27.48
C GLU A 704 -28.08 -9.87 -26.05
N LYS A 705 -27.12 -10.27 -25.19
CA LYS A 705 -26.96 -9.76 -23.81
C LYS A 705 -26.47 -8.30 -23.74
N ALA A 706 -25.49 -7.92 -24.55
CA ALA A 706 -25.09 -6.52 -24.69
C ALA A 706 -26.24 -5.67 -25.28
N GLY A 707 -27.04 -6.27 -26.18
CA GLY A 707 -28.25 -5.69 -26.73
C GLY A 707 -29.34 -5.46 -25.67
N SER A 708 -29.58 -6.39 -24.75
CA SER A 708 -30.60 -6.21 -23.70
C SER A 708 -30.17 -5.23 -22.60
N ARG A 709 -28.86 -5.09 -22.33
CA ARG A 709 -28.30 -4.12 -21.37
C ARG A 709 -28.70 -2.66 -21.67
N CYS A 710 -28.96 -2.30 -22.95
CA CYS A 710 -29.36 -0.93 -23.31
C CYS A 710 -30.66 -0.46 -22.64
N ILE A 711 -31.60 -1.37 -22.35
CA ILE A 711 -32.85 -1.03 -21.65
C ILE A 711 -32.53 -0.64 -20.20
N GLY A 712 -31.75 -1.45 -19.48
CA GLY A 712 -31.37 -1.17 -18.09
C GLY A 712 -30.58 0.13 -17.95
N ARG A 713 -29.62 0.37 -18.86
CA ARG A 713 -28.81 1.61 -18.90
C ARG A 713 -29.64 2.85 -19.24
N ALA A 714 -30.59 2.76 -20.17
CA ALA A 714 -31.49 3.87 -20.49
C ALA A 714 -32.43 4.20 -19.31
N VAL A 715 -32.91 3.18 -18.57
CA VAL A 715 -33.67 3.37 -17.33
C VAL A 715 -32.79 4.03 -16.26
N GLU A 716 -31.58 3.53 -16.02
CA GLU A 716 -30.64 4.11 -15.04
C GLU A 716 -30.31 5.57 -15.36
N THR A 717 -29.99 5.86 -16.61
CA THR A 717 -29.63 7.21 -17.07
C THR A 717 -30.82 8.17 -16.97
N SER A 718 -32.03 7.72 -17.33
CA SER A 718 -33.25 8.51 -17.16
C SER A 718 -33.52 8.81 -15.69
N LEU A 719 -33.40 7.82 -14.80
CA LEU A 719 -33.61 8.01 -13.36
C LEU A 719 -32.51 8.86 -12.71
N TYR A 720 -31.27 8.80 -13.19
CA TYR A 720 -30.19 9.69 -12.76
C TYR A 720 -30.52 11.16 -13.06
N VAL A 721 -30.89 11.47 -14.32
CA VAL A 721 -31.28 12.83 -14.72
C VAL A 721 -32.49 13.32 -13.93
N LEU A 722 -33.51 12.45 -13.76
CA LEU A 722 -34.69 12.76 -12.94
C LEU A 722 -34.38 12.95 -11.45
N THR A 723 -33.35 12.28 -10.92
CA THR A 723 -32.86 12.48 -9.54
C THR A 723 -32.22 13.86 -9.39
N LYS A 724 -31.29 14.20 -10.29
CA LYS A 724 -30.62 15.52 -10.31
C LYS A 724 -31.61 16.66 -10.47
N LEU A 725 -32.64 16.46 -11.29
CA LEU A 725 -33.72 17.42 -11.54
C LEU A 725 -34.94 17.20 -10.63
N GLY A 726 -34.74 16.55 -9.48
CA GLY A 726 -35.77 16.22 -8.50
C GLY A 726 -36.72 17.36 -8.13
N PRO A 727 -36.26 18.60 -7.85
CA PRO A 727 -37.15 19.74 -7.59
C PRO A 727 -38.08 20.08 -8.75
N VAL A 728 -37.60 19.97 -9.99
CA VAL A 728 -38.39 20.22 -11.21
C VAL A 728 -39.40 19.09 -11.41
N LEU A 729 -39.00 17.84 -11.24
CA LEU A 729 -39.91 16.68 -11.28
C LEU A 729 -41.00 16.77 -10.20
N LYS A 730 -40.64 17.09 -8.95
CA LYS A 730 -41.55 17.24 -7.81
C LYS A 730 -42.58 18.36 -8.00
N SER A 731 -42.31 19.36 -8.85
CA SER A 731 -43.32 20.35 -9.27
C SER A 731 -44.51 19.74 -10.04
N ASN A 732 -44.36 18.48 -10.50
CA ASN A 732 -45.38 17.64 -11.12
C ASN A 732 -46.16 18.29 -12.28
N LYS A 733 -45.51 19.22 -13.00
CA LYS A 733 -46.05 19.78 -14.24
C LYS A 733 -46.40 18.64 -15.21
N ASN A 734 -47.58 18.71 -15.82
CA ASN A 734 -48.12 17.65 -16.69
C ASN A 734 -48.17 16.24 -16.07
N ASN A 735 -48.27 16.12 -14.74
CA ASN A 735 -48.30 14.85 -13.99
C ASN A 735 -47.05 13.96 -14.11
N GLN A 736 -45.89 14.55 -14.46
CA GLN A 736 -44.65 13.80 -14.72
C GLN A 736 -44.18 12.94 -13.53
N CYS A 737 -44.23 13.44 -12.30
CA CYS A 737 -43.82 12.68 -11.12
C CYS A 737 -44.74 11.46 -10.89
N VAL A 738 -46.04 11.63 -11.10
CA VAL A 738 -47.03 10.55 -11.01
C VAL A 738 -46.84 9.52 -12.13
N GLN A 739 -46.48 9.98 -13.33
CA GLN A 739 -46.19 9.10 -14.47
C GLN A 739 -44.94 8.25 -14.21
N VAL A 740 -43.83 8.86 -13.77
CA VAL A 740 -42.60 8.15 -13.38
C VAL A 740 -42.88 7.05 -12.34
N MET A 741 -43.66 7.34 -11.30
CA MET A 741 -44.03 6.32 -10.29
C MET A 741 -44.84 5.16 -10.89
N LYS A 742 -45.74 5.41 -11.86
CA LYS A 742 -46.51 4.36 -12.55
C LYS A 742 -45.64 3.51 -13.47
N ASP A 743 -44.70 4.13 -14.17
CA ASP A 743 -43.79 3.43 -15.09
C ASP A 743 -42.77 2.57 -14.34
N LEU A 744 -42.25 3.06 -13.21
CA LEU A 744 -41.43 2.28 -12.28
C LEU A 744 -42.19 1.05 -11.75
N LEU A 745 -43.44 1.23 -11.30
CA LEU A 745 -44.32 0.12 -10.91
C LEU A 745 -44.50 -0.90 -12.04
N ALA A 746 -44.81 -0.42 -13.25
CA ALA A 746 -45.02 -1.26 -14.42
C ALA A 746 -43.75 -2.04 -14.83
N MET A 747 -42.55 -1.47 -14.64
CA MET A 747 -41.28 -2.14 -14.90
C MET A 747 -40.95 -3.18 -13.83
N ILE A 748 -41.15 -2.90 -12.54
CA ILE A 748 -40.93 -3.89 -11.47
C ILE A 748 -41.88 -5.08 -11.62
N ASP A 749 -43.15 -4.83 -11.99
CA ASP A 749 -44.12 -5.88 -12.32
C ASP A 749 -43.69 -6.76 -13.52
N SER A 750 -42.89 -6.21 -14.43
CA SER A 750 -42.39 -6.91 -15.62
C SER A 750 -41.06 -7.63 -15.37
N ALA A 751 -40.27 -7.18 -14.39
CA ALA A 751 -38.92 -7.67 -14.11
C ALA A 751 -38.90 -9.18 -13.77
N HIS A 752 -39.94 -9.70 -13.13
CA HIS A 752 -40.09 -11.12 -12.79
C HIS A 752 -40.01 -12.10 -13.98
N PHE A 753 -40.21 -11.63 -15.22
CA PHE A 753 -40.08 -12.48 -16.43
C PHE A 753 -38.67 -12.45 -17.05
N LEU A 754 -37.78 -11.56 -16.59
CA LEU A 754 -36.48 -11.27 -17.20
C LEU A 754 -35.28 -11.61 -16.28
N GLU A 755 -35.53 -12.16 -15.10
CA GLU A 755 -34.49 -12.58 -14.14
C GLU A 755 -33.61 -13.75 -14.66
N GLN A 756 -34.03 -14.50 -15.69
CA GLN A 756 -33.26 -15.62 -16.26
C GLN A 756 -32.02 -15.19 -17.09
N ASP A 757 -31.98 -13.98 -17.65
CA ASP A 757 -30.88 -13.49 -18.52
C ASP A 757 -30.01 -12.38 -17.89
N GLY A 758 -30.30 -11.98 -16.65
CA GLY A 758 -29.47 -11.02 -15.88
C GLY A 758 -29.40 -9.59 -16.44
N ALA A 759 -30.27 -9.21 -17.37
CA ALA A 759 -30.24 -7.90 -18.04
C ALA A 759 -30.94 -6.76 -17.30
N LEU A 760 -31.78 -7.08 -16.29
CA LEU A 760 -32.63 -6.14 -15.56
C LEU A 760 -32.56 -6.31 -14.01
N SER A 761 -31.59 -7.09 -13.51
CA SER A 761 -31.45 -7.42 -12.07
C SER A 761 -31.42 -6.20 -11.16
N ASP A 762 -30.76 -5.13 -11.61
CA ASP A 762 -30.41 -3.97 -10.79
C ASP A 762 -31.52 -2.89 -10.79
N THR A 763 -32.53 -3.03 -11.66
CA THR A 763 -33.68 -2.09 -11.78
C THR A 763 -34.38 -1.79 -10.44
N PRO A 764 -34.64 -2.78 -9.56
CA PRO A 764 -35.23 -2.53 -8.24
C PRO A 764 -34.31 -1.71 -7.33
N ILE A 765 -32.98 -1.91 -7.42
CA ILE A 765 -31.98 -1.17 -6.61
C ILE A 765 -31.89 0.28 -7.10
N ILE A 766 -31.84 0.49 -8.42
CA ILE A 766 -31.85 1.82 -9.04
C ILE A 766 -33.15 2.55 -8.66
N THR A 767 -34.28 1.85 -8.69
CA THR A 767 -35.58 2.40 -8.27
C THR A 767 -35.59 2.76 -6.78
N ALA A 768 -35.08 1.89 -5.90
CA ALA A 768 -35.00 2.17 -4.47
C ALA A 768 -34.09 3.39 -4.18
N ARG A 769 -32.97 3.53 -4.89
CA ARG A 769 -32.10 4.73 -4.83
C ARG A 769 -32.80 5.99 -5.34
N PHE A 770 -33.59 5.90 -6.41
CA PHE A 770 -34.38 7.03 -6.91
C PHE A 770 -35.43 7.48 -5.88
N VAL A 771 -36.12 6.54 -5.22
CA VAL A 771 -37.06 6.83 -4.12
C VAL A 771 -36.33 7.52 -2.96
N ASP A 772 -35.20 6.97 -2.53
CA ASP A 772 -34.36 7.50 -1.45
C ASP A 772 -33.90 8.94 -1.70
N ALA A 773 -33.39 9.22 -2.90
CA ALA A 773 -32.81 10.52 -3.23
C ALA A 773 -33.82 11.58 -3.69
N THR A 774 -34.95 11.18 -4.28
CA THR A 774 -35.86 12.09 -5.00
C THR A 774 -37.25 12.21 -4.39
N LEU A 775 -37.79 11.12 -3.84
CA LEU A 775 -39.18 11.04 -3.39
C LEU A 775 -39.32 11.11 -1.85
N PHE A 776 -38.24 11.02 -1.09
CA PHE A 776 -38.27 10.98 0.37
C PHE A 776 -38.94 12.20 1.03
N ASP A 777 -38.80 13.39 0.45
CA ASP A 777 -39.32 14.67 0.95
C ASP A 777 -40.61 15.11 0.23
N LEU A 778 -41.30 14.21 -0.47
CA LEU A 778 -42.43 14.56 -1.34
C LEU A 778 -43.53 15.32 -0.60
N GLN A 779 -43.83 16.54 -1.07
CA GLN A 779 -44.89 17.40 -0.54
C GLN A 779 -46.09 17.41 -1.50
N VAL A 780 -47.24 16.92 -1.04
CA VAL A 780 -48.46 16.77 -1.86
C VAL A 780 -49.61 17.58 -1.26
N ALA A 781 -50.45 18.18 -2.11
CA ALA A 781 -51.67 18.85 -1.67
C ALA A 781 -52.68 17.86 -1.07
N GLY A 782 -53.40 18.27 -0.02
CA GLY A 782 -54.27 17.39 0.77
C GLY A 782 -55.36 16.64 0.00
N SER A 783 -55.77 17.13 -1.18
CA SER A 783 -56.70 16.45 -2.09
C SER A 783 -56.10 15.21 -2.76
N ASP A 784 -54.81 15.25 -3.07
CA ASP A 784 -54.15 14.26 -3.94
C ASP A 784 -53.31 13.26 -3.12
N THR A 785 -53.09 13.56 -1.83
CA THR A 785 -52.32 12.74 -0.89
C THR A 785 -52.75 11.27 -0.89
N ALA A 786 -54.06 10.99 -0.97
CA ALA A 786 -54.56 9.61 -0.96
C ALA A 786 -54.13 8.81 -2.21
N VAL A 787 -54.11 9.44 -3.38
CA VAL A 787 -53.74 8.82 -4.65
C VAL A 787 -52.23 8.60 -4.72
N VAL A 788 -51.45 9.60 -4.30
CA VAL A 788 -49.99 9.51 -4.27
C VAL A 788 -49.53 8.49 -3.23
N TRP A 789 -50.15 8.45 -2.06
CA TRP A 789 -49.87 7.44 -1.04
C TRP A 789 -50.12 6.02 -1.56
N GLN A 790 -51.21 5.77 -2.29
CA GLN A 790 -51.46 4.44 -2.89
C GLN A 790 -50.37 4.03 -3.89
N LEU A 791 -49.87 4.95 -4.71
CA LEU A 791 -48.79 4.68 -5.67
C LEU A 791 -47.46 4.39 -4.97
N VAL A 792 -47.08 5.21 -3.98
CA VAL A 792 -45.85 5.02 -3.19
C VAL A 792 -45.92 3.74 -2.35
N LEU A 793 -47.06 3.46 -1.73
CA LEU A 793 -47.33 2.23 -0.97
C LEU A 793 -47.18 0.99 -1.87
N ALA A 794 -47.76 1.02 -3.07
CA ALA A 794 -47.60 -0.07 -4.04
C ALA A 794 -46.14 -0.23 -4.46
N LEU A 795 -45.40 0.87 -4.67
CA LEU A 795 -43.99 0.83 -5.08
C LEU A 795 -43.12 0.17 -4.01
N PHE A 796 -43.25 0.59 -2.75
CA PHE A 796 -42.58 -0.06 -1.63
C PHE A 796 -42.98 -1.54 -1.48
N GLN A 797 -44.28 -1.86 -1.56
CA GLN A 797 -44.76 -3.25 -1.47
C GLN A 797 -44.14 -4.14 -2.57
N LYS A 798 -43.96 -3.62 -3.78
CA LYS A 798 -43.31 -4.36 -4.88
C LYS A 798 -41.82 -4.53 -4.65
N LEU A 799 -41.12 -3.47 -4.25
CA LEU A 799 -39.70 -3.53 -3.89
C LEU A 799 -39.42 -4.53 -2.74
N PHE A 800 -40.25 -4.56 -1.70
CA PHE A 800 -40.19 -5.56 -0.61
C PHE A 800 -40.67 -6.96 -1.01
N ALA A 801 -41.37 -7.12 -2.13
CA ALA A 801 -41.65 -8.44 -2.69
C ALA A 801 -40.42 -8.98 -3.43
N THR A 802 -39.72 -8.13 -4.19
CA THR A 802 -38.52 -8.50 -4.94
C THR A 802 -37.38 -9.00 -4.05
N THR A 803 -37.20 -8.45 -2.83
CA THR A 803 -36.22 -8.93 -1.85
C THR A 803 -36.44 -10.38 -1.39
N ARG A 804 -37.63 -10.95 -1.61
CA ARG A 804 -37.95 -12.36 -1.27
C ARG A 804 -37.62 -13.34 -2.38
N HIS A 805 -37.37 -12.85 -3.59
CA HIS A 805 -37.11 -13.66 -4.78
C HIS A 805 -35.65 -13.56 -5.25
N GLN A 806 -34.99 -12.41 -5.07
CA GLN A 806 -33.58 -12.22 -5.47
C GLN A 806 -32.58 -12.76 -4.44
N THR A 807 -32.05 -13.96 -4.63
CA THR A 807 -31.16 -14.61 -3.65
C THR A 807 -29.80 -13.93 -3.43
N THR A 808 -29.25 -13.22 -4.42
CA THR A 808 -27.88 -12.64 -4.37
C THR A 808 -27.85 -11.18 -3.90
N GLN A 809 -28.77 -10.36 -4.40
CA GLN A 809 -28.81 -8.91 -4.14
C GLN A 809 -29.81 -8.48 -3.04
N ALA A 810 -30.70 -9.37 -2.56
CA ALA A 810 -31.78 -8.99 -1.61
C ALA A 810 -31.31 -8.23 -0.36
N THR A 811 -30.16 -8.57 0.24
CA THR A 811 -29.65 -7.87 1.44
C THR A 811 -29.42 -6.38 1.18
N LEU A 812 -28.88 -6.07 0.01
CA LEU A 812 -28.57 -4.71 -0.41
C LEU A 812 -29.84 -3.96 -0.80
N LEU A 813 -30.68 -4.60 -1.62
CA LEU A 813 -31.97 -4.04 -2.01
C LEU A 813 -32.81 -3.72 -0.76
N LEU A 814 -32.90 -4.66 0.19
CA LEU A 814 -33.56 -4.46 1.48
C LEU A 814 -32.97 -3.27 2.24
N SER A 815 -31.65 -3.18 2.40
CA SER A 815 -31.01 -2.05 3.09
C SER A 815 -31.36 -0.70 2.48
N VAL A 816 -31.33 -0.56 1.14
CA VAL A 816 -31.67 0.70 0.45
C VAL A 816 -33.17 1.00 0.58
N ILE A 817 -34.06 0.01 0.48
CA ILE A 817 -35.50 0.22 0.66
C ILE A 817 -35.82 0.64 2.11
N LEU A 818 -35.16 0.06 3.11
CA LEU A 818 -35.39 0.40 4.52
C LEU A 818 -34.96 1.84 4.83
N ASP A 819 -33.85 2.31 4.25
CA ASP A 819 -33.40 3.71 4.34
C ASP A 819 -34.37 4.66 3.63
N ALA A 820 -34.71 4.36 2.37
CA ALA A 820 -35.68 5.13 1.58
C ALA A 820 -37.03 5.25 2.29
N LEU A 821 -37.50 4.16 2.90
CA LEU A 821 -38.74 4.13 3.69
C LEU A 821 -38.62 4.98 4.96
N TYR A 822 -37.48 4.92 5.66
CA TYR A 822 -37.24 5.74 6.85
C TYR A 822 -37.26 7.23 6.52
N LYS A 823 -36.49 7.67 5.50
CA LYS A 823 -36.47 9.07 5.06
C LYS A 823 -37.84 9.52 4.55
N PHE A 824 -38.56 8.68 3.79
CA PHE A 824 -39.92 8.98 3.33
C PHE A 824 -40.89 9.24 4.50
N ILE A 825 -40.83 8.39 5.54
CA ILE A 825 -41.66 8.54 6.74
C ILE A 825 -41.28 9.77 7.57
N ALA A 826 -40.01 10.15 7.59
CA ALA A 826 -39.52 11.29 8.36
C ALA A 826 -39.82 12.65 7.70
N HIS A 827 -39.82 12.73 6.36
CA HIS A 827 -39.83 14.01 5.64
C HIS A 827 -41.03 14.26 4.71
N SER A 828 -41.81 13.23 4.32
CA SER A 828 -42.99 13.41 3.45
C SER A 828 -44.28 13.69 4.24
N ASN A 829 -45.04 14.70 3.80
CA ASN A 829 -46.38 14.96 4.35
C ASN A 829 -47.44 13.91 3.96
N VAL A 830 -47.09 12.95 3.08
CA VAL A 830 -48.02 11.96 2.54
C VAL A 830 -48.41 10.89 3.57
N VAL A 831 -47.56 10.67 4.57
CA VAL A 831 -47.70 9.59 5.57
C VAL A 831 -48.70 9.95 6.69
N GLU A 832 -49.11 11.22 6.81
CA GLU A 832 -49.93 11.68 7.95
C GLU A 832 -51.40 11.21 7.93
N GLN A 833 -51.88 10.61 6.82
CA GLN A 833 -53.28 10.22 6.67
C GLN A 833 -53.73 9.19 7.75
N PRO A 834 -54.81 9.48 8.51
CA PRO A 834 -55.31 8.58 9.54
C PRO A 834 -56.05 7.40 8.91
N GLY A 835 -55.48 6.19 9.01
CA GLY A 835 -56.19 4.94 8.69
C GLY A 835 -55.36 3.85 8.00
N VAL A 836 -54.19 4.17 7.45
CA VAL A 836 -53.35 3.16 6.77
C VAL A 836 -52.33 2.58 7.73
N ALA A 837 -52.45 1.28 8.00
CA ALA A 837 -51.56 0.58 8.91
C ALA A 837 -50.19 0.33 8.25
N LEU A 838 -49.16 1.06 8.66
CA LEU A 838 -47.75 0.80 8.29
C LEU A 838 -47.34 -0.68 8.50
N ARG A 839 -48.03 -1.38 9.42
CA ARG A 839 -47.95 -2.82 9.66
C ARG A 839 -48.23 -3.69 8.42
N THR A 840 -49.07 -3.28 7.46
CA THR A 840 -49.33 -4.09 6.25
C THR A 840 -48.19 -4.00 5.22
N LEU A 841 -47.42 -2.90 5.21
CA LEU A 841 -46.23 -2.76 4.38
C LEU A 841 -45.04 -3.55 4.96
N LEU A 842 -44.92 -3.62 6.29
CA LEU A 842 -43.79 -4.24 7.00
C LEU A 842 -44.06 -5.65 7.55
N ALA A 843 -45.17 -6.32 7.24
CA ALA A 843 -45.66 -7.50 7.97
C ALA A 843 -44.63 -8.63 8.24
N ASN A 844 -43.62 -8.82 7.35
CA ASN A 844 -42.49 -9.74 7.57
C ASN A 844 -41.12 -9.02 7.71
N GLU A 845 -40.98 -7.79 7.23
CA GLU A 845 -39.71 -7.03 7.22
C GLU A 845 -39.56 -6.08 8.44
N PHE A 846 -40.56 -6.05 9.33
CA PHE A 846 -40.60 -5.17 10.50
C PHE A 846 -39.43 -5.36 11.46
N GLN A 847 -38.94 -6.60 11.61
CA GLN A 847 -37.81 -6.90 12.50
C GLN A 847 -36.47 -6.42 11.90
N PRO A 848 -36.13 -6.69 10.62
CA PRO A 848 -35.03 -6.00 9.92
C PRO A 848 -35.13 -4.47 9.93
N PHE A 849 -36.32 -3.89 9.71
CA PHE A 849 -36.53 -2.44 9.79
C PHE A 849 -36.22 -1.90 11.20
N ARG A 850 -36.75 -2.54 12.24
CA ARG A 850 -36.50 -2.19 13.63
C ARG A 850 -35.01 -2.33 13.99
N GLN A 851 -34.34 -3.37 13.50
CA GLN A 851 -32.90 -3.55 13.66
C GLN A 851 -32.11 -2.43 12.99
N SER A 852 -32.41 -2.11 11.71
CA SER A 852 -31.79 -1.00 10.98
C SER A 852 -31.95 0.34 11.72
N VAL A 853 -33.18 0.71 12.09
CA VAL A 853 -33.47 1.93 12.85
C VAL A 853 -32.82 1.92 14.26
N SER A 854 -32.58 0.75 14.86
CA SER A 854 -31.86 0.65 16.13
C SER A 854 -30.34 0.77 15.97
N MET A 855 -29.76 0.33 14.85
CA MET A 855 -28.34 0.52 14.53
C MET A 855 -28.02 2.03 14.44
N TRP A 856 -28.94 2.82 13.88
CA TRP A 856 -28.84 4.28 13.77
C TRP A 856 -29.02 5.00 15.11
N LYS A 857 -29.29 4.27 16.20
CA LYS A 857 -29.39 4.77 17.58
C LYS A 857 -28.32 4.18 18.51
N LEU A 858 -27.33 3.48 17.95
CA LEU A 858 -26.17 3.02 18.72
C LEU A 858 -25.31 4.21 19.12
N ALA A 859 -24.81 4.18 20.36
CA ALA A 859 -23.67 5.02 20.76
C ALA A 859 -22.41 4.59 19.98
N PRO A 860 -21.38 5.44 19.87
CA PRO A 860 -20.16 5.15 19.10
C PRO A 860 -19.55 3.77 19.39
N ASP A 861 -19.42 3.39 20.67
CA ASP A 861 -18.92 2.06 21.09
C ASP A 861 -19.75 0.89 20.55
N GLY A 862 -21.06 1.09 20.42
CA GLY A 862 -21.99 0.12 19.86
C GLY A 862 -21.85 -0.01 18.34
N VAL A 863 -21.54 1.10 17.66
CA VAL A 863 -21.23 1.09 16.22
C VAL A 863 -19.91 0.37 15.97
N ALA A 864 -18.86 0.69 16.73
CA ALA A 864 -17.55 0.04 16.62
C ALA A 864 -17.65 -1.49 16.78
N LYS A 865 -18.35 -1.96 17.82
CA LYS A 865 -18.55 -3.40 18.05
C LYS A 865 -19.40 -4.09 16.96
N ALA A 866 -20.38 -3.38 16.39
CA ALA A 866 -21.16 -3.90 15.27
C ALA A 866 -20.32 -3.98 13.98
N LEU A 867 -19.42 -3.03 13.76
CA LEU A 867 -18.46 -3.00 12.66
C LEU A 867 -17.49 -4.19 12.76
N GLU A 868 -16.82 -4.38 13.90
CA GLU A 868 -15.91 -5.50 14.19
C GLU A 868 -16.58 -6.88 13.93
N THR A 869 -17.86 -7.01 14.34
CA THR A 869 -18.66 -8.23 14.10
C THR A 869 -19.00 -8.43 12.62
N ALA A 870 -19.24 -7.34 11.88
CA ALA A 870 -19.53 -7.39 10.45
C ALA A 870 -18.26 -7.67 9.61
N GLU A 871 -17.12 -7.08 9.98
CA GLU A 871 -15.82 -7.27 9.34
C GLU A 871 -15.34 -8.71 9.51
N SER A 872 -15.31 -9.23 10.73
CA SER A 872 -14.95 -10.62 11.02
C SER A 872 -15.85 -11.65 10.31
N SER A 873 -17.17 -11.40 10.26
CA SER A 873 -18.13 -12.23 9.50
C SER A 873 -17.89 -12.15 7.98
N THR A 874 -17.61 -10.95 7.46
CA THR A 874 -17.31 -10.73 6.03
C THR A 874 -16.01 -11.41 5.64
N LEU A 875 -14.96 -11.31 6.45
CA LEU A 875 -13.66 -11.98 6.26
C LEU A 875 -13.81 -13.51 6.23
N GLN A 876 -14.61 -14.10 7.13
CA GLN A 876 -14.93 -15.53 7.06
C GLN A 876 -15.71 -15.91 5.80
N SER A 877 -16.65 -15.07 5.36
CA SER A 877 -17.39 -15.29 4.11
C SER A 877 -16.51 -15.16 2.87
N LEU A 878 -15.56 -14.22 2.86
CA LEU A 878 -14.60 -14.01 1.79
C LEU A 878 -13.75 -15.27 1.62
N LYS A 879 -13.10 -15.75 2.68
CA LYS A 879 -12.30 -17.00 2.69
C LYS A 879 -13.12 -18.20 2.18
N ARG A 880 -14.39 -18.34 2.57
CA ARG A 880 -15.27 -19.42 2.05
C ARG A 880 -15.64 -19.26 0.57
N SER A 881 -15.83 -18.03 0.09
CA SER A 881 -16.19 -17.74 -1.32
C SER A 881 -15.00 -17.85 -2.29
N GLN A 882 -13.78 -17.69 -1.78
CA GLN A 882 -12.53 -17.74 -2.53
C GLN A 882 -12.38 -19.08 -3.27
N ASN A 883 -12.69 -20.20 -2.61
CA ASN A 883 -12.49 -21.55 -3.13
C ASN A 883 -13.40 -21.96 -4.30
N SER A 884 -14.48 -21.24 -4.58
CA SER A 884 -15.29 -21.44 -5.79
C SER A 884 -14.89 -20.49 -6.93
N GLN A 885 -14.58 -19.24 -6.61
CA GLN A 885 -14.13 -18.23 -7.58
C GLN A 885 -12.73 -18.55 -8.13
N TYR A 886 -11.83 -19.04 -7.27
CA TYR A 886 -10.48 -19.42 -7.68
C TYR A 886 -10.44 -20.62 -8.62
N ARG A 887 -11.36 -21.60 -8.48
CA ARG A 887 -11.50 -22.69 -9.47
C ARG A 887 -11.87 -22.15 -10.85
N ALA A 888 -12.87 -21.28 -10.91
CA ALA A 888 -13.28 -20.64 -12.16
C ALA A 888 -12.20 -19.72 -12.76
N PHE A 889 -11.26 -19.20 -11.96
CA PHE A 889 -10.08 -18.46 -12.42
C PHE A 889 -9.00 -19.41 -12.97
N ARG A 890 -8.68 -20.50 -12.24
CA ARG A 890 -7.75 -21.55 -12.69
C ARG A 890 -8.22 -22.25 -13.98
N ASP A 891 -9.52 -22.47 -14.14
CA ASP A 891 -10.10 -23.00 -15.37
C ASP A 891 -9.90 -22.06 -16.59
N ARG A 892 -9.56 -20.78 -16.36
CA ARG A 892 -9.21 -19.77 -17.38
C ARG A 892 -7.70 -19.60 -17.57
N PHE A 893 -6.90 -19.84 -16.53
CA PHE A 893 -5.45 -19.72 -16.51
C PHE A 893 -4.81 -21.02 -15.96
N PRO A 894 -4.70 -22.07 -16.79
CA PRO A 894 -4.28 -23.40 -16.35
C PRO A 894 -2.80 -23.51 -15.98
N ASP A 895 -1.97 -22.56 -16.42
CA ASP A 895 -0.52 -22.52 -16.19
C ASP A 895 -0.13 -22.03 -14.77
N GLU A 896 -1.11 -21.66 -13.94
CA GLU A 896 -0.90 -21.37 -12.52
C GLU A 896 -0.48 -22.64 -11.74
N PRO A 897 0.68 -22.64 -11.04
CA PRO A 897 1.08 -23.75 -10.19
C PRO A 897 0.01 -24.07 -9.14
N ALA A 898 -0.48 -25.31 -9.14
CA ALA A 898 -1.53 -25.75 -8.21
C ALA A 898 -1.12 -25.66 -6.73
N GLU A 899 0.18 -25.64 -6.46
CA GLU A 899 0.79 -25.60 -5.13
C GLU A 899 0.82 -24.19 -4.52
N LEU A 900 0.84 -23.12 -5.34
CA LEU A 900 0.85 -21.73 -4.83
C LEU A 900 -0.41 -21.39 -4.02
N TYR A 901 -1.54 -22.01 -4.36
CA TYR A 901 -2.85 -21.70 -3.79
C TYR A 901 -3.50 -22.91 -3.08
N ALA A 902 -2.71 -23.93 -2.74
CA ALA A 902 -3.16 -24.98 -1.85
C ALA A 902 -3.27 -24.42 -0.42
N GLU A 903 -4.42 -24.60 0.25
CA GLU A 903 -4.53 -24.28 1.67
C GLU A 903 -3.51 -25.11 2.46
N SER A 904 -2.69 -24.46 3.28
CA SER A 904 -1.89 -25.15 4.28
C SER A 904 -2.82 -25.89 5.25
N ASP A 905 -2.59 -27.20 5.43
CA ASP A 905 -3.44 -28.18 6.17
C ASP A 905 -3.65 -27.92 7.69
N GLN A 906 -3.49 -26.67 8.16
CA GLN A 906 -3.56 -26.31 9.58
C GLN A 906 -4.98 -26.35 10.19
N PHE A 907 -6.05 -26.46 9.40
CA PHE A 907 -7.41 -26.72 9.91
C PHE A 907 -7.71 -28.21 10.18
N GLY A 908 -6.67 -29.00 10.41
CA GLY A 908 -6.74 -30.41 10.80
C GLY A 908 -7.18 -30.69 12.24
N LYS A 909 -8.40 -30.29 12.65
CA LYS A 909 -9.32 -31.07 13.55
C LYS A 909 -10.59 -30.31 13.95
N ASN A 910 -11.68 -31.07 14.07
CA ASN A 910 -12.95 -30.73 14.74
C ASN A 910 -13.97 -29.82 14.02
N VAL A 911 -14.47 -30.22 12.85
CA VAL A 911 -15.92 -30.51 12.70
C VAL A 911 -16.12 -31.66 11.70
N SER A 912 -16.70 -32.78 12.15
CA SER A 912 -17.15 -33.84 11.24
C SER A 912 -18.50 -33.45 10.61
N VAL A 913 -18.52 -33.11 9.33
CA VAL A 913 -19.76 -32.99 8.54
C VAL A 913 -19.74 -34.00 7.40
N THR A 914 -20.80 -34.78 7.30
CA THR A 914 -20.97 -35.87 6.34
C THR A 914 -21.13 -35.36 4.89
N PRO A 915 -20.59 -36.09 3.89
CA PRO A 915 -20.65 -35.66 2.49
C PRO A 915 -22.01 -36.01 1.87
N THR A 916 -22.92 -35.04 1.80
CA THR A 916 -24.15 -35.13 0.99
C THR A 916 -23.89 -34.80 -0.49
N LYS A 917 -24.53 -35.56 -1.38
CA LYS A 917 -24.31 -35.51 -2.83
C LYS A 917 -24.78 -34.19 -3.46
N ARG A 918 -23.96 -33.70 -4.41
CA ARG A 918 -24.29 -32.92 -5.62
C ARG A 918 -25.60 -32.10 -5.61
N SER A 919 -25.44 -30.78 -5.64
CA SER A 919 -26.09 -29.94 -6.66
C SER A 919 -24.99 -29.26 -7.48
N ALA A 920 -25.08 -29.33 -8.81
CA ALA A 920 -24.33 -28.44 -9.68
C ALA A 920 -25.01 -27.06 -9.72
N ASP A 921 -24.37 -26.12 -10.41
CA ASP A 921 -24.81 -24.73 -10.64
C ASP A 921 -24.83 -23.82 -9.40
N ASN A 922 -23.85 -22.90 -9.38
CA ASN A 922 -23.98 -21.48 -9.04
C ASN A 922 -22.58 -20.83 -9.09
N SER A 923 -22.14 -20.47 -10.29
CA SER A 923 -20.98 -19.59 -10.50
C SER A 923 -21.43 -18.19 -10.92
N GLU A 924 -20.54 -17.22 -10.71
CA GLU A 924 -20.58 -15.81 -11.17
C GLU A 924 -21.35 -14.78 -10.30
N ALA A 925 -20.90 -13.53 -10.41
CA ALA A 925 -21.45 -12.27 -9.85
C ALA A 925 -21.45 -12.06 -8.31
N LEU A 926 -20.29 -11.68 -7.76
CA LEU A 926 -20.13 -11.12 -6.40
C LEU A 926 -19.43 -9.72 -6.24
N PRO A 927 -19.11 -8.88 -7.27
CA PRO A 927 -18.34 -7.64 -7.02
C PRO A 927 -19.03 -6.57 -6.15
N GLN A 928 -20.32 -6.33 -6.37
CA GLN A 928 -21.00 -5.09 -5.92
C GLN A 928 -21.30 -5.00 -4.40
N LYS A 929 -21.14 -6.08 -3.62
CA LYS A 929 -21.24 -5.98 -2.14
C LYS A 929 -19.97 -5.38 -1.50
N ARG A 930 -18.81 -5.47 -2.17
CA ARG A 930 -17.50 -5.08 -1.60
C ARG A 930 -17.32 -3.56 -1.56
N HIS A 931 -17.52 -2.84 -2.67
CA HIS A 931 -17.43 -1.37 -2.72
C HIS A 931 -18.34 -0.63 -1.73
N LYS A 932 -19.47 -1.23 -1.31
CA LYS A 932 -20.40 -0.58 -0.38
C LYS A 932 -19.96 -0.63 1.07
N ILE A 933 -19.16 -1.63 1.45
CA ILE A 933 -18.51 -1.64 2.75
C ILE A 933 -17.35 -0.64 2.74
N THR A 934 -16.54 -0.59 1.69
CA THR A 934 -15.45 0.41 1.57
C THR A 934 -15.99 1.84 1.56
N HIS A 935 -17.05 2.14 0.82
CA HIS A 935 -17.71 3.45 0.83
C HIS A 935 -18.40 3.75 2.17
N PHE A 936 -18.96 2.76 2.86
CA PHE A 936 -19.54 2.96 4.20
C PHE A 936 -18.45 3.22 5.25
N VAL A 937 -17.34 2.48 5.22
CA VAL A 937 -16.17 2.67 6.09
C VAL A 937 -15.48 4.00 5.80
N SER A 938 -15.32 4.38 4.52
CA SER A 938 -14.82 5.70 4.11
C SER A 938 -15.73 6.82 4.62
N LEU A 939 -17.05 6.73 4.42
CA LEU A 939 -18.00 7.72 4.94
C LEU A 939 -18.00 7.77 6.47
N CYS A 940 -17.88 6.63 7.16
CA CYS A 940 -17.77 6.58 8.62
C CYS A 940 -16.47 7.20 9.13
N ARG A 941 -15.34 7.00 8.44
CA ARG A 941 -14.04 7.62 8.79
C ARG A 941 -13.98 9.10 8.44
N GLU A 942 -14.63 9.52 7.35
CA GLU A 942 -14.79 10.93 6.99
C GLU A 942 -15.67 11.65 8.03
N VAL A 943 -16.76 11.01 8.48
CA VAL A 943 -17.59 11.49 9.60
C VAL A 943 -16.81 11.48 10.93
N GLU A 944 -16.03 10.45 11.23
CA GLU A 944 -15.16 10.39 12.41
C GLU A 944 -14.09 11.49 12.40
N SER A 945 -13.48 11.75 11.25
CA SER A 945 -12.52 12.84 11.03
C SER A 945 -13.18 14.22 11.15
N LEU A 946 -14.38 14.40 10.59
CA LEU A 946 -15.19 15.62 10.76
C LEU A 946 -15.61 15.86 12.22
N LEU A 947 -15.89 14.80 12.99
CA LEU A 947 -16.25 14.90 14.40
C LEU A 947 -15.02 15.16 15.29
N SER A 948 -13.87 14.56 14.99
CA SER A 948 -12.64 14.71 15.77
C SER A 948 -11.82 15.97 15.45
N SER A 949 -12.07 16.61 14.30
CA SER A 949 -11.48 17.92 13.95
C SER A 949 -12.28 19.13 14.48
N MET A 950 -13.43 18.91 15.14
CA MET A 950 -14.23 19.98 15.74
C MET A 950 -13.91 20.20 17.23
N GLU A 951 -13.14 21.24 17.55
CA GLU A 951 -12.74 21.59 18.92
C GLU A 951 -13.88 22.04 19.86
N ASP A 952 -15.11 22.24 19.36
CA ASP A 952 -16.26 22.71 20.15
C ASP A 952 -17.42 21.71 20.11
N ASP A 953 -17.59 20.94 21.20
CA ASP A 953 -18.67 19.96 21.42
C ASP A 953 -20.07 20.53 21.09
N LYS A 954 -20.28 21.85 21.25
CA LYS A 954 -21.57 22.51 20.97
C LYS A 954 -21.84 22.70 19.49
N ILE A 955 -20.83 22.62 18.63
CA ILE A 955 -20.97 22.68 17.18
C ILE A 955 -21.20 21.26 16.63
N ALA A 956 -20.48 20.25 17.14
CA ALA A 956 -20.75 18.84 16.84
C ALA A 956 -22.20 18.45 17.22
N ALA A 957 -22.66 18.84 18.42
CA ALA A 957 -24.05 18.65 18.86
C ALA A 957 -25.09 19.52 18.11
N LYS A 958 -24.66 20.45 17.26
CA LYS A 958 -25.52 21.27 16.40
C LYS A 958 -25.67 20.70 14.99
N ILE A 959 -24.63 20.02 14.48
CA ILE A 959 -24.71 19.25 13.23
C ILE A 959 -25.51 17.98 13.46
N LEU A 960 -25.25 17.28 14.58
CA LEU A 960 -26.15 16.27 15.15
C LEU A 960 -27.32 16.94 15.88
N SER A 961 -28.01 17.87 15.23
CA SER A 961 -29.09 18.64 15.85
C SER A 961 -30.15 17.67 16.36
N GLY A 962 -30.20 17.53 17.69
CA GLY A 962 -31.12 16.62 18.38
C GLY A 962 -32.57 16.85 17.98
N LYS A 963 -32.90 18.04 17.47
CA LYS A 963 -34.22 18.40 16.95
C LYS A 963 -34.65 17.57 15.74
N GLU A 964 -33.80 17.28 14.75
CA GLU A 964 -34.23 16.45 13.61
C GLU A 964 -34.37 14.98 14.04
N LEU A 965 -33.51 14.52 14.95
CA LEU A 965 -33.62 13.19 15.54
C LEU A 965 -34.81 13.07 16.51
N GLU A 966 -35.18 14.13 17.22
CA GLU A 966 -36.36 14.25 18.09
C GLU A 966 -37.64 14.44 17.28
N ASP A 967 -37.62 15.17 16.16
CA ASP A 967 -38.75 15.29 15.24
C ASP A 967 -38.98 13.94 14.56
N ALA A 968 -37.94 13.28 14.03
CA ALA A 968 -38.03 11.90 13.53
C ALA A 968 -38.42 10.90 14.64
N THR A 969 -37.93 11.06 15.88
CA THR A 969 -38.28 10.19 17.01
C THR A 969 -39.67 10.48 17.56
N THR A 970 -40.20 11.70 17.49
CA THR A 970 -41.58 12.03 17.85
C THR A 970 -42.56 11.67 16.74
N VAL A 971 -42.15 11.71 15.46
CA VAL A 971 -42.88 11.08 14.35
C VAL A 971 -42.93 9.56 14.55
N LEU A 972 -41.80 8.92 14.88
CA LEU A 972 -41.75 7.49 15.20
C LEU A 972 -42.59 7.15 16.45
N HIS A 973 -42.54 7.96 17.51
CA HIS A 973 -43.39 7.77 18.70
C HIS A 973 -44.87 8.07 18.43
N LYS A 974 -45.22 9.02 17.55
CA LYS A 974 -46.60 9.24 17.09
C LYS A 974 -47.10 8.04 16.28
N LEU A 975 -46.28 7.46 15.42
CA LEU A 975 -46.59 6.25 14.64
C LEU A 975 -46.73 5.01 15.53
N LEU A 976 -45.85 4.85 16.52
CA LEU A 976 -45.92 3.78 17.52
C LEU A 976 -47.12 3.95 18.46
N ALA A 977 -47.40 5.16 18.94
CA ALA A 977 -48.57 5.45 19.77
C ALA A 977 -49.88 5.24 19.01
N LYS A 978 -49.99 5.71 17.75
CA LYS A 978 -51.14 5.43 16.86
C LYS A 978 -51.35 3.93 16.60
N THR A 979 -50.29 3.10 16.67
CA THR A 979 -50.42 1.63 16.52
C THR A 979 -50.68 0.88 17.83
N ILE A 980 -50.49 1.52 18.99
CA ILE A 980 -50.89 0.96 20.30
C ILE A 980 -52.38 1.21 20.58
N THR A 981 -52.95 2.32 20.12
CA THR A 981 -54.36 2.70 20.34
C THR A 981 -55.39 1.99 19.45
N LEU A 982 -54.99 1.01 18.63
CA LEU A 982 -55.87 0.27 17.71
C LEU A 982 -55.78 -1.26 17.85
N CYS A 983 -55.44 -1.74 19.05
CA CYS A 983 -55.59 -3.13 19.47
C CYS A 983 -56.57 -3.22 20.65
N PRO A 984 -57.64 -4.03 20.56
CA PRO A 984 -57.76 -5.17 21.46
C PRO A 984 -56.67 -6.21 21.18
#